data_AF-A0A1N6DCE9-F1
#
_entry.id   AF-A0A1N6DCE9-F1
#
_cell.length_a   1.000
_cell.length_b   1.000
_cell.length_c   1.000
_cell.angle_alpha   90.00
_cell.angle_beta   90.00
_cell.angle_gamma   90.00
#
_symmetry.space_group_name_H-M   'P 1'
#
loop_
_entity.id
_entity.type
_entity.pdbx_description
1 polymer ?
#
loop_
_entity_poly.entity_id
_entity_poly.type
_entity_poly.pdbx_seq_one_letter_code
_entity_poly.pdbx_strand_id
1 'polypeptide(L)'
;MPQFLFILFFTFFSTLKVAEAPEIFTSDLYAKEKERVVRLAEKYATYKPITVTAEQSPRSAGGIHDFYSEGDYWWPDPSNPSGPYIQRDGLTNPDNFTAHREAMIRFSQISGALASAYLVTNEAKYVQALAPHLKAWLIDEDTKMNPSLLYAQAIKGKVTGRGIGIIDTIHLMEVAKAIEAVENSGVITKSEIQQMKEWFGAYLEWMTTHSYGIDERDHGNNHSVCWAMQAAVFAKLVGNQEVLDFCKEMYKKVLLPDQMAPDGSFPLELKRTKPYGYSLFTLDAMATLCQVYAEEQEPLFQYQTSDGKSLEQGITFLFPYVKDKNSWPYQQDVMFWEEWPVRHPFLLFGGMAFEKEDYLQLWNQLEADFDTPEVVRNMPVRFPLLWVSKNKINRQHPTPNSNAQLQQFISEGFVSYKDFGAIGDGETDDMDAIIATHEFANEHDLKVKANDNSTFYVGGSDKTAIIQTDTDFGSASFIIDDRAVQNRTAPVFLVSSKLQSYPLEGIYKLKRNQEKLEVSFPAPSLITVTNSNKKQYIRFGLNQNNGASQTDIFLVDTEGNVDMNAPIIWDFEEITDIKVLPIDENVLNIKGGKFTTIANQEESKYNYYSRNISIKRSNVVVDGLEHRVIGEGDHGAPYGGFLNISNCANVTVQNTILTGHKTYQTIGNAGKPVSMGSYDISVSRALNVSFINCSQTNDIDDPTYWGIMGSNYCKNLLYDHCTLSRFDAHMGVANATIRNSTMGHMGINAIGSGTLLVENTTIRGRSVINLRSDYGSTWQGAFIIRDCTFIPNGGKPYSASLINGYNSGQHDFGYTCYMPEKITFENLKIEDSNHPEGYQGPAIFHNFNPENSDASYQEKFPYVITKEVILDNVTTSSGKELRLSENPYMFRTVKLVTK
;
A
#
# COMPACT_ATOMS: atom_id res chain seq x y z
N MET A 1 -62.45 32.37 22.69
CA MET A 1 -61.94 33.59 22.01
C MET A 1 -60.42 33.59 22.12
N PRO A 2 -59.71 34.02 21.06
CA PRO A 2 -58.45 33.43 20.61
C PRO A 2 -57.27 34.42 20.74
N GLN A 3 -56.16 34.10 20.05
CA GLN A 3 -55.07 34.99 19.58
C GLN A 3 -53.91 35.24 20.56
N PHE A 4 -52.64 35.29 20.16
CA PHE A 4 -51.99 35.23 18.85
C PHE A 4 -50.53 34.78 19.02
N LEU A 5 -50.03 34.10 17.98
CA LEU A 5 -48.65 33.97 17.54
C LEU A 5 -47.75 35.19 17.86
N PHE A 6 -46.51 34.97 18.31
CA PHE A 6 -45.35 35.70 17.77
C PHE A 6 -44.11 34.80 17.79
N ILE A 7 -43.70 34.41 16.58
CA ILE A 7 -42.43 33.79 16.24
C ILE A 7 -41.36 34.87 16.36
N LEU A 8 -40.27 34.59 17.08
CA LEU A 8 -39.03 35.36 17.01
C LEU A 8 -37.86 34.42 16.76
N PHE A 9 -37.33 34.55 15.56
CA PHE A 9 -36.12 33.97 15.02
C PHE A 9 -34.88 34.74 15.52
N PHE A 10 -33.69 34.11 15.42
CA PHE A 10 -32.32 34.59 15.67
C PHE A 10 -31.88 34.57 17.14
N THR A 11 -30.76 33.96 17.56
CA THR A 11 -29.55 33.42 16.89
C THR A 11 -28.96 32.35 17.81
N PHE A 12 -28.75 31.12 17.34
CA PHE A 12 -27.79 30.20 17.97
C PHE A 12 -26.40 30.59 17.44
N PHE A 13 -25.55 31.16 18.30
CA PHE A 13 -24.12 31.18 18.04
C PHE A 13 -23.62 29.73 18.14
N SER A 14 -23.49 29.06 17.00
CA SER A 14 -22.62 27.90 16.91
C SER A 14 -21.20 28.39 17.06
N THR A 15 -20.64 28.30 18.26
CA THR A 15 -19.19 28.31 18.44
C THR A 15 -18.64 27.10 17.69
N LEU A 16 -18.17 27.33 16.47
CA LEU A 16 -17.27 26.42 15.79
C LEU A 16 -16.14 26.12 16.78
N LYS A 17 -16.09 24.89 17.31
CA LYS A 17 -14.90 24.41 18.00
C LYS A 17 -13.78 24.46 16.97
N VAL A 18 -12.92 25.47 17.09
CA VAL A 18 -11.65 25.56 16.37
C VAL A 18 -10.87 24.32 16.79
N ALA A 19 -10.53 23.45 15.83
CA ALA A 19 -9.65 22.32 16.11
C ALA A 19 -8.29 22.88 16.54
N GLU A 20 -7.84 22.45 17.73
CA GLU A 20 -6.55 22.86 18.29
C GLU A 20 -5.40 22.42 17.37
N ALA A 21 -4.30 23.18 17.40
CA ALA A 21 -3.11 22.86 16.64
C ALA A 21 -2.52 21.50 17.08
N PRO A 22 -1.88 20.72 16.18
CA PRO A 22 -1.26 19.45 16.53
C PRO A 22 -0.28 19.57 17.71
N GLU A 23 -0.34 18.63 18.66
CA GLU A 23 0.45 18.59 19.90
C GLU A 23 1.97 18.67 19.66
N ILE A 24 2.43 18.16 18.52
CA ILE A 24 3.83 18.21 18.03
C ILE A 24 4.41 19.64 18.01
N PHE A 25 3.61 20.59 17.53
CA PHE A 25 4.01 22.00 17.40
C PHE A 25 3.87 22.79 18.71
N THR A 26 3.57 22.09 19.81
CA THR A 26 3.50 22.66 21.16
C THR A 26 4.69 22.28 22.04
N SER A 27 5.61 21.46 21.55
CA SER A 27 6.86 21.13 22.26
C SER A 27 7.81 22.33 22.36
N ASP A 28 8.63 22.35 23.42
CA ASP A 28 9.62 23.40 23.67
C ASP A 28 10.63 23.55 22.51
N LEU A 29 10.88 22.46 21.76
CA LEU A 29 11.74 22.48 20.58
C LEU A 29 11.23 23.44 19.50
N TYR A 30 9.90 23.49 19.27
CA TYR A 30 9.30 24.32 18.22
C TYR A 30 8.68 25.62 18.75
N ALA A 31 8.73 25.90 20.06
CA ALA A 31 8.14 27.11 20.63
C ALA A 31 8.63 28.39 19.95
N LYS A 32 9.96 28.52 19.78
CA LYS A 32 10.55 29.66 19.06
C LYS A 32 10.13 29.70 17.59
N GLU A 33 10.03 28.54 16.96
CA GLU A 33 9.67 28.44 15.54
C GLU A 33 8.21 28.82 15.31
N LYS A 34 7.30 28.41 16.19
CA LYS A 34 5.89 28.81 16.18
C LYS A 34 5.74 30.33 16.22
N GLU A 35 6.42 30.99 17.16
CA GLU A 35 6.41 32.46 17.25
C GLU A 35 6.99 33.10 15.97
N ARG A 36 8.08 32.54 15.45
CA ARG A 36 8.75 33.02 14.23
C ARG A 36 7.82 32.96 13.02
N VAL A 37 7.21 31.80 12.75
CA VAL A 37 6.37 31.62 11.55
C VAL A 37 5.09 32.43 11.62
N VAL A 38 4.48 32.59 12.79
CA VAL A 38 3.30 33.47 12.95
C VAL A 38 3.68 34.92 12.67
N ARG A 39 4.78 35.42 13.25
CA ARG A 39 5.25 36.79 12.99
C ARG A 39 5.56 37.03 11.52
N LEU A 40 6.23 36.08 10.85
CA LEU A 40 6.52 36.16 9.42
C LEU A 40 5.25 36.09 8.57
N ALA A 41 4.31 35.22 8.92
CA ALA A 41 3.03 35.10 8.23
C ALA A 41 2.21 36.39 8.33
N GLU A 42 2.14 37.03 9.49
CA GLU A 42 1.47 38.33 9.65
C GLU A 42 2.11 39.43 8.79
N LYS A 43 3.44 39.44 8.67
CA LYS A 43 4.16 40.34 7.75
C LYS A 43 3.81 40.03 6.29
N TYR A 44 3.93 38.77 5.87
CA TYR A 44 3.77 38.34 4.50
C TYR A 44 2.31 38.28 4.03
N ALA A 45 1.33 38.21 4.93
CA ALA A 45 -0.08 38.22 4.57
C ALA A 45 -0.52 39.51 3.84
N THR A 46 0.27 40.59 3.95
CA THR A 46 0.01 41.87 3.27
C THR A 46 0.68 41.98 1.90
N TYR A 47 1.51 41.00 1.53
CA TYR A 47 2.32 41.06 0.32
C TYR A 47 1.50 40.71 -0.91
N LYS A 48 1.86 41.31 -2.05
CA LYS A 48 1.27 40.97 -3.35
C LYS A 48 2.13 39.92 -4.08
N PRO A 49 1.53 39.09 -4.96
CA PRO A 49 2.29 38.21 -5.84
C PRO A 49 3.24 38.99 -6.74
N ILE A 50 4.45 38.45 -6.92
CA ILE A 50 5.47 38.91 -7.87
C ILE A 50 6.05 37.64 -8.47
N THR A 51 6.03 37.52 -9.80
CA THR A 51 6.47 36.33 -10.54
C THR A 51 7.56 36.69 -11.55
N VAL A 52 8.00 35.72 -12.35
CA VAL A 52 8.99 35.94 -13.43
C VAL A 52 8.56 36.98 -14.46
N THR A 53 7.26 37.28 -14.60
CA THR A 53 6.79 38.27 -15.58
C THR A 53 6.93 39.72 -15.11
N ALA A 54 7.32 39.93 -13.84
CA ALA A 54 7.41 41.27 -13.24
C ALA A 54 8.63 42.08 -13.70
N GLU A 55 9.72 41.41 -14.07
CA GLU A 55 10.98 42.01 -14.51
C GLU A 55 11.50 41.25 -15.72
N GLN A 56 12.24 41.92 -16.61
CA GLN A 56 12.87 41.24 -17.75
C GLN A 56 14.29 41.76 -17.95
N SER A 57 15.23 40.84 -18.16
CA SER A 57 16.59 41.21 -18.56
C SER A 57 16.67 41.38 -20.07
N PRO A 58 17.24 42.48 -20.61
CA PRO A 58 17.54 42.60 -22.03
C PRO A 58 18.63 41.60 -22.49
N ARG A 59 19.27 40.90 -21.54
CA ARG A 59 20.26 39.84 -21.82
C ARG A 59 19.63 38.45 -21.91
N SER A 60 18.35 38.30 -21.55
CA SER A 60 17.63 37.04 -21.66
C SER A 60 17.28 36.72 -23.11
N ALA A 61 17.44 35.45 -23.49
CA ALA A 61 16.94 34.92 -24.76
C ALA A 61 15.53 34.31 -24.64
N GLY A 62 14.98 34.22 -23.42
CA GLY A 62 13.66 33.67 -23.15
C GLY A 62 12.54 34.70 -23.22
N GLY A 63 11.30 34.19 -23.26
CA GLY A 63 10.09 34.98 -23.17
C GLY A 63 9.80 35.45 -21.74
N ILE A 64 8.73 36.23 -21.58
CA ILE A 64 8.35 36.85 -20.30
C ILE A 64 7.98 35.83 -19.21
N HIS A 65 7.53 34.62 -19.59
CA HIS A 65 7.21 33.52 -18.67
C HIS A 65 8.41 32.62 -18.34
N ASP A 66 9.56 32.85 -18.96
CA ASP A 66 10.73 32.01 -18.78
C ASP A 66 11.63 32.52 -17.64
N PHE A 67 12.08 31.60 -16.78
CA PHE A 67 13.04 31.94 -15.75
C PHE A 67 14.42 32.24 -16.35
N TYR A 68 15.00 33.39 -15.99
CA TYR A 68 16.32 33.82 -16.44
C TYR A 68 17.19 34.17 -15.23
N SER A 69 18.41 33.67 -15.26
CA SER A 69 19.47 34.03 -14.31
C SER A 69 20.83 33.96 -15.00
N GLU A 70 21.85 34.54 -14.38
CA GLU A 70 23.21 34.55 -14.90
C GLU A 70 24.12 33.73 -13.98
N GLY A 71 25.13 33.08 -14.58
CA GLY A 71 26.10 32.30 -13.80
C GLY A 71 26.85 33.20 -12.81
N ASP A 72 26.76 32.88 -11.51
CA ASP A 72 27.21 33.78 -10.43
C ASP A 72 28.68 34.19 -10.53
N TYR A 73 29.53 33.26 -10.94
CA TYR A 73 30.98 33.41 -10.92
C TYR A 73 31.55 33.83 -12.28
N TRP A 74 30.74 34.37 -13.18
CA TRP A 74 31.17 34.78 -14.51
C TRP A 74 31.27 36.30 -14.60
N TRP A 75 32.45 36.78 -14.97
CA TRP A 75 32.81 38.20 -14.97
C TRP A 75 33.25 38.67 -16.36
N PRO A 76 33.10 39.97 -16.68
CA PRO A 76 33.75 40.56 -17.85
C PRO A 76 35.26 40.31 -17.80
N ASP A 77 35.83 39.89 -18.94
CA ASP A 77 37.28 39.76 -19.09
C ASP A 77 37.91 41.16 -19.18
N PRO A 78 38.77 41.58 -18.23
CA PRO A 78 39.43 42.88 -18.29
C PRO A 78 40.30 43.05 -19.55
N SER A 79 40.79 41.95 -20.12
CA SER A 79 41.61 41.95 -21.33
C SER A 79 40.78 42.03 -22.63
N ASN A 80 39.51 41.66 -22.56
CA ASN A 80 38.54 41.78 -23.66
C ASN A 80 37.12 42.06 -23.13
N PRO A 81 36.80 43.31 -22.75
CA PRO A 81 35.52 43.64 -22.11
C PRO A 81 34.27 43.33 -22.96
N SER A 82 34.42 43.25 -24.28
CA SER A 82 33.37 42.87 -25.23
C SER A 82 33.26 41.35 -25.46
N GLY A 83 34.22 40.57 -25.00
CA GLY A 83 34.31 39.13 -25.21
C GLY A 83 33.44 38.30 -24.25
N PRO A 84 33.52 36.96 -24.37
CA PRO A 84 32.86 36.05 -23.44
C PRO A 84 33.33 36.25 -22.00
N TYR A 85 32.43 36.07 -21.03
CA TYR A 85 32.81 36.16 -19.61
C TYR A 85 33.79 35.05 -19.20
N ILE A 86 34.58 35.33 -18.16
CA ILE A 86 35.55 34.43 -17.55
C ILE A 86 35.11 34.02 -16.13
N GLN A 87 35.44 32.81 -15.71
CA GLN A 87 35.03 32.27 -14.42
C GLN A 87 35.97 32.74 -13.30
N ARG A 88 35.40 33.12 -12.14
CA ARG A 88 36.10 33.46 -10.89
C ARG A 88 35.40 32.79 -9.72
N ASP A 89 35.82 31.57 -9.40
CA ASP A 89 35.10 30.71 -8.44
C ASP A 89 34.90 31.36 -7.06
N GLY A 90 33.68 31.30 -6.54
CA GLY A 90 33.29 31.89 -5.24
C GLY A 90 33.15 33.41 -5.20
N LEU A 91 33.47 34.12 -6.28
CA LEU A 91 33.31 35.57 -6.38
C LEU A 91 32.05 35.90 -7.18
N THR A 92 30.96 36.22 -6.50
CA THR A 92 29.69 36.56 -7.14
C THR A 92 29.79 37.90 -7.87
N ASN A 93 29.43 37.93 -9.15
CA ASN A 93 29.34 39.15 -9.94
C ASN A 93 28.13 39.99 -9.49
N PRO A 94 28.33 41.21 -8.93
CA PRO A 94 27.24 42.05 -8.46
C PRO A 94 26.36 42.61 -9.60
N ASP A 95 26.85 42.59 -10.84
CA ASP A 95 26.11 43.10 -12.01
C ASP A 95 25.17 42.05 -12.65
N ASN A 96 25.10 40.85 -12.05
CA ASN A 96 24.21 39.80 -12.52
C ASN A 96 22.75 40.19 -12.38
N PHE A 97 21.92 39.74 -13.32
CA PHE A 97 20.48 39.81 -13.18
C PHE A 97 19.98 38.79 -12.15
N THR A 98 19.42 39.28 -11.04
CA THR A 98 18.95 38.45 -9.92
C THR A 98 17.44 38.48 -9.69
N ALA A 99 16.69 39.33 -10.42
CA ALA A 99 15.28 39.60 -10.11
C ALA A 99 14.39 38.35 -10.10
N HIS A 100 14.53 37.42 -11.05
CA HIS A 100 13.71 36.20 -11.07
C HIS A 100 14.04 35.29 -9.89
N ARG A 101 15.33 35.17 -9.54
CA ARG A 101 15.78 34.39 -8.38
C ARG A 101 15.25 35.00 -7.08
N GLU A 102 15.34 36.32 -6.93
CA GLU A 102 14.79 37.04 -5.77
C GLU A 102 13.26 36.86 -5.67
N ALA A 103 12.54 36.92 -6.79
CA ALA A 103 11.11 36.67 -6.83
C ALA A 103 10.77 35.23 -6.38
N MET A 104 11.55 34.24 -6.81
CA MET A 104 11.36 32.83 -6.42
C MET A 104 11.69 32.56 -4.95
N ILE A 105 12.78 33.14 -4.44
CA ILE A 105 13.13 33.10 -3.01
C ILE A 105 12.01 33.72 -2.19
N ARG A 106 11.51 34.88 -2.61
CA ARG A 106 10.38 35.56 -1.96
C ARG A 106 9.12 34.69 -1.98
N PHE A 107 8.82 34.04 -3.10
CA PHE A 107 7.68 33.13 -3.22
C PHE A 107 7.80 31.95 -2.25
N SER A 108 8.98 31.36 -2.15
CA SER A 108 9.29 30.30 -1.19
C SER A 108 9.12 30.76 0.26
N GLN A 109 9.65 31.93 0.63
CA GLN A 109 9.51 32.50 1.97
C GLN A 109 8.05 32.76 2.37
N ILE A 110 7.26 33.33 1.45
CA ILE A 110 5.84 33.60 1.67
C ILE A 110 5.06 32.28 1.83
N SER A 111 5.32 31.32 0.94
CA SER A 111 4.68 30.00 0.96
C SER A 111 4.99 29.25 2.25
N GLY A 112 6.28 29.20 2.60
CA GLY A 112 6.79 28.57 3.80
C GLY A 112 6.17 29.13 5.07
N ALA A 113 6.18 30.46 5.23
CA ALA A 113 5.66 31.11 6.42
C ALA A 113 4.14 30.98 6.56
N LEU A 114 3.37 31.26 5.50
CA LEU A 114 1.91 31.24 5.56
C LEU A 114 1.38 29.81 5.76
N ALA A 115 1.95 28.82 5.08
CA ALA A 115 1.56 27.42 5.28
C ALA A 115 1.98 26.91 6.68
N SER A 116 3.16 27.27 7.17
CA SER A 116 3.59 26.92 8.53
C SER A 116 2.71 27.56 9.61
N ALA A 117 2.33 28.83 9.45
CA ALA A 117 1.40 29.49 10.35
C ALA A 117 0.02 28.81 10.34
N TYR A 118 -0.47 28.42 9.16
CA TYR A 118 -1.67 27.59 9.06
C TYR A 118 -1.54 26.26 9.82
N LEU A 119 -0.40 25.57 9.72
CA LEU A 119 -0.20 24.31 10.45
C LEU A 119 -0.25 24.47 11.98
N VAL A 120 0.25 25.60 12.52
CA VAL A 120 0.36 25.82 13.97
C VAL A 120 -0.77 26.61 14.60
N THR A 121 -1.65 27.24 13.80
CA THR A 121 -2.82 27.97 14.31
C THR A 121 -4.15 27.47 13.76
N ASN A 122 -4.12 26.73 12.64
CA ASN A 122 -5.30 26.29 11.88
C ASN A 122 -6.19 27.45 11.39
N GLU A 123 -5.65 28.67 11.29
CA GLU A 123 -6.41 29.84 10.83
C GLU A 123 -6.43 29.93 9.29
N ALA A 124 -7.63 29.87 8.71
CA ALA A 124 -7.84 29.95 7.27
C ALA A 124 -7.31 31.25 6.62
N LYS A 125 -7.15 32.34 7.39
CA LYS A 125 -6.63 33.63 6.91
C LYS A 125 -5.25 33.51 6.26
N TYR A 126 -4.40 32.61 6.76
CA TYR A 126 -3.05 32.41 6.20
C TYR A 126 -3.11 31.70 4.85
N VAL A 127 -4.03 30.74 4.68
CA VAL A 127 -4.25 30.09 3.39
C VAL A 127 -4.90 31.04 2.39
N GLN A 128 -5.81 31.91 2.84
CA GLN A 128 -6.41 32.96 2.01
C GLN A 128 -5.37 33.94 1.49
N ALA A 129 -4.38 34.30 2.32
CA ALA A 129 -3.26 35.14 1.92
C ALA A 129 -2.28 34.40 0.99
N LEU A 130 -2.11 33.08 1.14
CA LEU A 130 -1.21 32.29 0.32
C LEU A 130 -1.75 32.03 -1.09
N ALA A 131 -3.05 31.78 -1.22
CA ALA A 131 -3.67 31.35 -2.47
C ALA A 131 -3.33 32.24 -3.69
N PRO A 132 -3.35 33.59 -3.62
CA PRO A 132 -2.98 34.46 -4.75
C PRO A 132 -1.53 34.26 -5.22
N HIS A 133 -0.60 33.93 -4.33
CA HIS A 133 0.80 33.70 -4.70
C HIS A 133 0.95 32.39 -5.48
N LEU A 134 0.31 31.31 -5.01
CA LEU A 134 0.34 30.02 -5.69
C LEU A 134 -0.30 30.09 -7.08
N LYS A 135 -1.45 30.77 -7.21
CA LYS A 135 -2.14 30.96 -8.50
C LYS A 135 -1.28 31.76 -9.47
N ALA A 136 -0.72 32.90 -9.04
CA ALA A 136 0.08 33.74 -9.91
C ALA A 136 1.29 33.02 -10.51
N TRP A 137 1.97 32.18 -9.73
CA TRP A 137 3.17 31.46 -10.17
C TRP A 137 2.88 30.22 -11.02
N LEU A 138 1.78 29.51 -10.75
CA LEU A 138 1.56 28.14 -11.24
C LEU A 138 0.36 27.97 -12.18
N ILE A 139 -0.60 28.90 -12.13
CA ILE A 139 -1.90 28.75 -12.82
C ILE A 139 -2.20 29.93 -13.75
N ASP A 140 -2.10 31.16 -13.23
CA ASP A 140 -2.60 32.35 -13.93
C ASP A 140 -1.79 32.60 -15.22
N GLU A 141 -2.43 32.47 -16.39
CA GLU A 141 -1.76 32.50 -17.70
C GLU A 141 -0.95 33.77 -17.95
N ASP A 142 -1.36 34.92 -17.40
CA ASP A 142 -0.66 36.20 -17.56
C ASP A 142 0.62 36.31 -16.73
N THR A 143 0.79 35.47 -15.70
CA THR A 143 1.88 35.62 -14.73
C THR A 143 2.64 34.33 -14.41
N LYS A 144 2.13 33.16 -14.81
CA LYS A 144 2.73 31.87 -14.47
C LYS A 144 4.14 31.75 -15.03
N MET A 145 4.99 31.03 -14.32
CA MET A 145 6.29 30.64 -14.83
C MET A 145 6.13 29.40 -15.72
N ASN A 146 6.87 29.32 -16.83
CA ASN A 146 6.94 28.08 -17.60
C ASN A 146 7.66 26.98 -16.80
N PRO A 147 7.20 25.72 -16.80
CA PRO A 147 7.80 24.62 -16.04
C PRO A 147 9.10 24.11 -16.70
N SER A 148 10.09 25.00 -16.91
CA SER A 148 11.39 24.68 -17.50
C SER A 148 12.44 25.74 -17.14
N LEU A 149 13.72 25.34 -17.13
CA LEU A 149 14.87 26.23 -16.85
C LEU A 149 15.80 26.37 -18.06
N LEU A 150 15.22 26.69 -19.22
CA LEU A 150 15.97 26.81 -20.48
C LEU A 150 16.98 27.96 -20.51
N TYR A 151 16.77 29.00 -19.70
CA TYR A 151 17.58 30.22 -19.70
C TYR A 151 18.22 30.54 -18.34
N ALA A 152 18.32 29.52 -17.47
CA ALA A 152 18.94 29.64 -16.16
C ALA A 152 20.47 29.57 -16.26
N GLN A 153 21.13 30.40 -15.45
CA GLN A 153 22.58 30.57 -15.38
C GLN A 153 23.26 30.77 -16.74
N ALA A 154 22.69 31.65 -17.57
CA ALA A 154 23.30 32.10 -18.81
C ALA A 154 24.70 32.68 -18.57
N ILE A 155 25.56 32.57 -19.59
CA ILE A 155 26.90 33.16 -19.58
C ILE A 155 27.04 34.02 -20.82
N LYS A 156 27.23 35.32 -20.61
CA LYS A 156 27.39 36.28 -21.70
C LYS A 156 28.51 35.84 -22.66
N GLY A 157 28.16 35.74 -23.94
CA GLY A 157 29.06 35.34 -25.01
C GLY A 157 29.38 33.84 -25.07
N LYS A 158 28.70 32.98 -24.30
CA LYS A 158 28.90 31.52 -24.34
C LYS A 158 27.61 30.73 -24.52
N VAL A 159 26.65 30.87 -23.60
CA VAL A 159 25.42 30.06 -23.56
C VAL A 159 24.25 30.87 -23.01
N THR A 160 23.04 30.58 -23.49
CA THR A 160 21.80 31.26 -23.05
C THR A 160 21.15 30.61 -21.83
N GLY A 161 21.59 29.42 -21.44
CA GLY A 161 21.20 28.67 -20.25
C GLY A 161 21.98 27.36 -20.17
N ARG A 162 21.89 26.63 -19.05
CA ARG A 162 22.63 25.36 -18.81
C ARG A 162 22.09 24.56 -17.62
N GLY A 163 22.42 23.26 -17.56
CA GLY A 163 21.98 22.33 -16.50
C GLY A 163 22.21 22.83 -15.07
N ILE A 164 23.40 23.35 -14.78
CA ILE A 164 23.80 23.98 -13.49
C ILE A 164 22.78 25.02 -12.98
N GLY A 165 21.98 25.61 -13.87
CA GLY A 165 20.92 26.54 -13.52
C GLY A 165 19.76 25.92 -12.72
N ILE A 166 19.55 24.61 -12.76
CA ILE A 166 18.47 23.91 -12.04
C ILE A 166 18.56 24.09 -10.53
N ILE A 167 19.76 24.33 -10.00
CA ILE A 167 19.94 24.69 -8.59
C ILE A 167 19.19 25.97 -8.18
N ASP A 168 18.84 26.87 -9.12
CA ASP A 168 18.08 28.08 -8.78
C ASP A 168 16.64 27.77 -8.33
N THR A 169 16.09 26.59 -8.64
CA THR A 169 14.73 26.18 -8.24
C THR A 169 14.63 25.40 -6.94
N ILE A 170 15.72 25.19 -6.20
CA ILE A 170 15.66 24.49 -4.89
C ILE A 170 14.64 25.12 -3.92
N HIS A 171 14.32 26.41 -4.11
CA HIS A 171 13.32 27.15 -3.36
C HIS A 171 11.87 26.68 -3.60
N LEU A 172 11.58 26.07 -4.75
CA LEU A 172 10.25 25.53 -5.06
C LEU A 172 9.88 24.31 -4.20
N MET A 173 10.83 23.67 -3.53
CA MET A 173 10.54 22.56 -2.62
C MET A 173 9.63 23.00 -1.47
N GLU A 174 9.90 24.13 -0.83
CA GLU A 174 9.02 24.63 0.24
C GLU A 174 7.66 25.09 -0.29
N VAL A 175 7.57 25.48 -1.57
CA VAL A 175 6.29 25.75 -2.23
C VAL A 175 5.51 24.45 -2.40
N ALA A 176 6.15 23.38 -2.85
CA ALA A 176 5.54 22.05 -2.94
C ALA A 176 5.04 21.57 -1.57
N LYS A 177 5.87 21.68 -0.53
CA LYS A 177 5.48 21.35 0.84
C LYS A 177 4.37 22.25 1.40
N ALA A 178 4.35 23.53 1.03
CA ALA A 178 3.26 24.44 1.38
C ALA A 178 1.93 24.02 0.73
N ILE A 179 1.95 23.57 -0.54
CA ILE A 179 0.77 23.02 -1.22
C ILE A 179 0.25 21.78 -0.48
N GLU A 180 1.12 20.83 -0.14
CA GLU A 180 0.75 19.65 0.66
C GLU A 180 0.11 20.05 2.00
N ALA A 181 0.67 21.05 2.69
CA ALA A 181 0.16 21.49 3.99
C ALA A 181 -1.24 22.11 3.92
N VAL A 182 -1.59 22.77 2.81
CA VAL A 182 -2.86 23.52 2.68
C VAL A 182 -3.90 22.87 1.76
N GLU A 183 -3.59 21.76 1.09
CA GLU A 183 -4.48 21.14 0.09
C GLU A 183 -5.85 20.73 0.66
N ASN A 184 -5.89 20.40 1.96
CA ASN A 184 -7.10 20.00 2.68
C ASN A 184 -7.75 21.15 3.48
N SER A 185 -7.29 22.39 3.31
CA SER A 185 -7.81 23.57 4.04
C SER A 185 -9.24 23.96 3.68
N GLY A 186 -9.73 23.53 2.51
CA GLY A 186 -11.01 23.96 1.95
C GLY A 186 -11.03 25.40 1.41
N VAL A 187 -9.92 26.15 1.52
CA VAL A 187 -9.80 27.53 0.99
C VAL A 187 -9.40 27.53 -0.48
N ILE A 188 -8.43 26.69 -0.85
CA ILE A 188 -8.03 26.47 -2.25
C ILE A 188 -8.85 25.30 -2.78
N THR A 189 -9.43 25.44 -3.97
CA THR A 189 -10.28 24.38 -4.51
C THR A 189 -9.44 23.17 -4.92
N LYS A 190 -10.03 21.97 -4.87
CA LYS A 190 -9.35 20.75 -5.34
C LYS A 190 -8.86 20.85 -6.78
N SER A 191 -9.60 21.56 -7.64
CA SER A 191 -9.22 21.82 -9.03
C SER A 191 -7.96 22.70 -9.13
N GLU A 192 -7.86 23.73 -8.30
CA GLU A 192 -6.66 24.59 -8.27
C GLU A 192 -5.45 23.85 -7.71
N ILE A 193 -5.63 23.04 -6.64
CA ILE A 193 -4.57 22.16 -6.14
C ILE A 193 -4.09 21.21 -7.24
N GLN A 194 -5.02 20.62 -7.99
CA GLN A 194 -4.68 19.71 -9.08
C GLN A 194 -3.87 20.43 -10.18
N GLN A 195 -4.24 21.64 -10.58
CA GLN A 195 -3.46 22.44 -11.54
C GLN A 195 -2.05 22.79 -11.02
N MET A 196 -1.91 23.08 -9.72
CA MET A 196 -0.59 23.29 -9.12
C MET A 196 0.26 22.01 -9.19
N LYS A 197 -0.33 20.84 -8.89
CA LYS A 197 0.35 19.54 -9.03
C LYS A 197 0.71 19.23 -10.47
N GLU A 198 -0.13 19.59 -11.44
CA GLU A 198 0.16 19.45 -12.88
C GLU A 198 1.36 20.30 -13.30
N TRP A 199 1.50 21.53 -12.80
CA TRP A 199 2.69 22.35 -13.04
C TRP A 199 3.97 21.67 -12.53
N PHE A 200 3.94 21.17 -11.29
CA PHE A 200 5.08 20.44 -10.71
C PHE A 200 5.36 19.12 -11.43
N GLY A 201 4.34 18.42 -11.90
CA GLY A 201 4.47 17.21 -12.72
C GLY A 201 5.16 17.51 -14.05
N ALA A 202 4.76 18.58 -14.74
CA ALA A 202 5.38 19.02 -15.98
C ALA A 202 6.84 19.45 -15.77
N TYR A 203 7.13 20.15 -14.66
CA TYR A 203 8.51 20.55 -14.35
C TYR A 203 9.39 19.33 -14.01
N LEU A 204 8.84 18.36 -13.25
CA LEU A 204 9.53 17.11 -12.94
C LEU A 204 9.84 16.31 -14.20
N GLU A 205 8.88 16.20 -15.12
CA GLU A 205 9.10 15.56 -16.43
C GLU A 205 10.21 16.27 -17.21
N TRP A 206 10.19 17.60 -17.27
CA TRP A 206 11.26 18.37 -17.91
C TRP A 206 12.63 18.13 -17.24
N MET A 207 12.70 18.15 -15.91
CA MET A 207 13.93 17.90 -15.13
C MET A 207 14.51 16.50 -15.34
N THR A 208 13.67 15.51 -15.62
CA THR A 208 14.07 14.10 -15.74
C THR A 208 14.37 13.68 -17.18
N THR A 209 13.91 14.44 -18.17
CA THR A 209 14.02 14.07 -19.59
C THR A 209 14.84 15.05 -20.44
N HIS A 210 14.86 16.35 -20.09
CA HIS A 210 15.60 17.34 -20.87
C HIS A 210 17.11 17.23 -20.62
N SER A 211 17.94 17.55 -21.61
CA SER A 211 19.40 17.42 -21.50
C SER A 211 19.99 18.24 -20.35
N TYR A 212 19.49 19.45 -20.09
CA TYR A 212 19.88 20.24 -18.92
C TYR A 212 19.55 19.57 -17.58
N GLY A 213 18.41 18.88 -17.52
CA GLY A 213 18.02 18.06 -16.38
C GLY A 213 18.99 16.92 -16.12
N ILE A 214 19.34 16.21 -17.18
CA ILE A 214 20.30 15.11 -17.17
C ILE A 214 21.71 15.60 -16.81
N ASP A 215 22.15 16.74 -17.38
CA ASP A 215 23.45 17.35 -17.10
C ASP A 215 23.60 17.73 -15.61
N GLU A 216 22.53 18.24 -15.00
CA GLU A 216 22.52 18.56 -13.56
C GLU A 216 22.54 17.29 -12.70
N ARG A 217 21.70 16.30 -13.05
CA ARG A 217 21.65 15.00 -12.38
C ARG A 217 23.03 14.35 -12.34
N ASP A 218 23.75 14.40 -13.46
CA ASP A 218 25.02 13.69 -13.65
C ASP A 218 26.26 14.55 -13.35
N HIS A 219 26.08 15.74 -12.75
CA HIS A 219 27.16 16.71 -12.49
C HIS A 219 28.25 16.21 -11.52
N GLY A 220 27.89 15.35 -10.55
CA GLY A 220 28.82 14.61 -9.68
C GLY A 220 29.26 15.30 -8.38
N ASN A 221 28.63 16.42 -8.02
CA ASN A 221 28.85 17.10 -6.73
C ASN A 221 27.50 17.55 -6.13
N ASN A 222 27.49 18.59 -5.27
CA ASN A 222 26.26 19.17 -4.71
C ASN A 222 25.12 19.40 -5.72
N HIS A 223 25.41 19.69 -6.99
CA HIS A 223 24.39 19.82 -8.04
C HIS A 223 23.55 18.54 -8.23
N SER A 224 24.19 17.37 -8.27
CA SER A 224 23.47 16.09 -8.37
C SER A 224 22.60 15.82 -7.15
N VAL A 225 23.07 16.20 -5.95
CA VAL A 225 22.31 16.08 -4.70
C VAL A 225 21.10 17.00 -4.73
N CYS A 226 21.28 18.26 -5.15
CA CYS A 226 20.20 19.22 -5.28
C CYS A 226 19.18 18.83 -6.35
N TRP A 227 19.61 18.20 -7.44
CA TRP A 227 18.70 17.63 -8.43
C TRP A 227 17.84 16.53 -7.82
N ALA A 228 18.46 15.56 -7.14
CA ALA A 228 17.75 14.41 -6.57
C ALA A 228 16.80 14.83 -5.44
N MET A 229 17.22 15.75 -4.59
CA MET A 229 16.40 16.34 -3.53
C MET A 229 15.15 17.02 -4.10
N GLN A 230 15.30 17.86 -5.13
CA GLN A 230 14.17 18.51 -5.80
C GLN A 230 13.24 17.49 -6.46
N ALA A 231 13.80 16.56 -7.24
CA ALA A 231 13.04 15.55 -7.94
C ALA A 231 12.22 14.67 -6.98
N ALA A 232 12.80 14.24 -5.85
CA ALA A 232 12.10 13.46 -4.83
C ALA A 232 10.96 14.24 -4.17
N VAL A 233 11.16 15.52 -3.82
CA VAL A 233 10.10 16.36 -3.23
C VAL A 233 8.94 16.56 -4.21
N PHE A 234 9.22 16.87 -5.47
CA PHE A 234 8.18 17.08 -6.47
C PHE A 234 7.47 15.77 -6.83
N ALA A 235 8.21 14.66 -6.92
CA ALA A 235 7.64 13.34 -7.14
C ALA A 235 6.68 12.92 -6.03
N LYS A 236 7.01 13.22 -4.76
CA LYS A 236 6.13 12.97 -3.62
C LYS A 236 4.82 13.78 -3.70
N LEU A 237 4.90 15.08 -4.03
CA LEU A 237 3.72 15.94 -4.19
C LEU A 237 2.73 15.40 -5.25
N VAL A 238 3.25 14.88 -6.38
CA VAL A 238 2.44 14.44 -7.52
C VAL A 238 2.17 12.93 -7.55
N GLY A 239 2.68 12.17 -6.57
CA GLY A 239 2.48 10.72 -6.47
C GLY A 239 3.24 9.90 -7.50
N ASN A 240 4.41 10.37 -7.98
CA ASN A 240 5.23 9.65 -8.96
C ASN A 240 6.23 8.71 -8.25
N GLN A 241 5.83 7.44 -8.07
CA GLN A 241 6.66 6.44 -7.39
C GLN A 241 7.94 6.08 -8.17
N GLU A 242 7.90 6.10 -9.51
CA GLU A 242 9.06 5.73 -10.34
C GLU A 242 10.25 6.68 -10.09
N VAL A 243 9.99 7.98 -10.06
CA VAL A 243 11.03 8.98 -9.77
C VAL A 243 11.48 8.93 -8.31
N LEU A 244 10.57 8.61 -7.37
CA LEU A 244 10.93 8.39 -5.96
C LEU A 244 11.90 7.21 -5.81
N ASP A 245 11.61 6.08 -6.44
CA ASP A 245 12.47 4.90 -6.39
C ASP A 245 13.83 5.19 -7.05
N PHE A 246 13.83 5.91 -8.18
CA PHE A 246 15.05 6.35 -8.85
C PHE A 246 15.93 7.20 -7.92
N CYS A 247 15.36 8.22 -7.28
CA CYS A 247 16.13 9.10 -6.39
C CYS A 247 16.66 8.35 -5.15
N LYS A 248 15.87 7.40 -4.62
CA LYS A 248 16.28 6.53 -3.51
C LYS A 248 17.50 5.68 -3.89
N GLU A 249 17.46 5.05 -5.06
CA GLU A 249 18.58 4.24 -5.56
C GLU A 249 19.78 5.10 -5.95
N MET A 250 19.56 6.28 -6.53
CA MET A 250 20.61 7.25 -6.83
C MET A 250 21.35 7.69 -5.56
N TYR A 251 20.63 7.93 -4.46
CA TYR A 251 21.26 8.21 -3.16
C TYR A 251 22.17 7.05 -2.72
N LYS A 252 21.64 5.82 -2.74
CA LYS A 252 22.34 4.63 -2.24
C LYS A 252 23.54 4.23 -3.09
N LYS A 253 23.46 4.40 -4.42
CA LYS A 253 24.43 3.85 -5.38
C LYS A 253 25.38 4.88 -5.98
N VAL A 254 25.02 6.16 -5.95
CA VAL A 254 25.79 7.23 -6.61
C VAL A 254 26.13 8.34 -5.63
N LEU A 255 25.12 9.03 -5.09
CA LEU A 255 25.37 10.27 -4.32
C LEU A 255 26.18 10.02 -3.05
N LEU A 256 25.74 9.10 -2.19
CA LEU A 256 26.44 8.81 -0.94
C LEU A 256 27.80 8.11 -1.17
N PRO A 257 27.89 7.04 -1.99
CA PRO A 257 29.16 6.33 -2.19
C PRO A 257 30.26 7.16 -2.85
N ASP A 258 29.90 7.99 -3.85
CA ASP A 258 30.89 8.66 -4.71
C ASP A 258 31.28 10.04 -4.21
N GLN A 259 30.38 10.75 -3.52
CA GLN A 259 30.61 12.15 -3.13
C GLN A 259 31.12 12.32 -1.69
N MET A 260 30.85 11.36 -0.80
CA MET A 260 31.33 11.37 0.58
C MET A 260 32.65 10.60 0.71
N ALA A 261 33.56 11.06 1.55
CA ALA A 261 34.74 10.30 1.96
C ALA A 261 34.44 9.43 3.20
N PRO A 262 35.27 8.40 3.50
CA PRO A 262 35.06 7.55 4.66
C PRO A 262 35.03 8.28 6.01
N ASP A 263 35.61 9.48 6.12
CA ASP A 263 35.58 10.30 7.34
C ASP A 263 34.30 11.15 7.47
N GLY A 264 33.37 11.06 6.51
CA GLY A 264 32.12 11.84 6.46
C GLY A 264 32.25 13.17 5.72
N SER A 265 33.46 13.58 5.30
CA SER A 265 33.65 14.82 4.55
C SER A 265 33.17 14.71 3.09
N PHE A 266 32.96 15.85 2.43
CA PHE A 266 32.67 15.94 1.00
C PHE A 266 33.87 16.54 0.24
N PRO A 267 34.78 15.74 -0.35
CA PRO A 267 36.08 16.22 -0.82
C PRO A 267 36.02 17.25 -1.95
N LEU A 268 35.01 17.20 -2.82
CA LEU A 268 34.85 18.18 -3.90
C LEU A 268 34.44 19.55 -3.34
N GLU A 269 33.72 19.57 -2.24
CA GLU A 269 33.24 20.78 -1.57
C GLU A 269 34.36 21.42 -0.73
N LEU A 270 35.16 20.60 -0.05
CA LEU A 270 36.36 21.07 0.67
C LEU A 270 37.42 21.72 -0.22
N LYS A 271 37.45 21.41 -1.52
CA LYS A 271 38.40 21.98 -2.50
C LYS A 271 37.97 23.35 -3.05
N ARG A 272 36.76 23.81 -2.71
CA ARG A 272 36.20 25.08 -3.22
C ARG A 272 36.77 26.27 -2.46
N THR A 273 36.53 27.46 -2.99
CA THR A 273 36.91 28.74 -2.35
C THR A 273 36.02 29.12 -1.16
N LYS A 274 34.89 28.43 -0.98
CA LYS A 274 33.99 28.53 0.18
C LYS A 274 33.72 27.15 0.82
N PRO A 275 34.77 26.44 1.29
CA PRO A 275 34.63 25.04 1.66
C PRO A 275 33.70 24.80 2.86
N TYR A 276 33.55 25.78 3.77
CA TYR A 276 32.64 25.66 4.91
C TYR A 276 31.18 25.76 4.45
N GLY A 277 30.83 26.82 3.72
CA GLY A 277 29.50 27.00 3.15
C GLY A 277 29.06 25.87 2.24
N TYR A 278 29.93 25.39 1.34
CA TYR A 278 29.62 24.23 0.48
C TYR A 278 29.43 22.92 1.26
N SER A 279 30.19 22.71 2.35
CA SER A 279 30.01 21.52 3.20
C SER A 279 28.66 21.55 3.93
N LEU A 280 28.29 22.71 4.49
CA LEU A 280 26.98 22.92 5.13
C LEU A 280 25.83 22.69 4.13
N PHE A 281 25.92 23.32 2.96
CA PHE A 281 24.91 23.25 1.91
C PHE A 281 24.68 21.81 1.41
N THR A 282 25.77 21.08 1.14
CA THR A 282 25.68 19.71 0.61
C THR A 282 25.10 18.76 1.66
N LEU A 283 25.50 18.91 2.92
CA LEU A 283 24.98 18.09 4.00
C LEU A 283 23.48 18.37 4.26
N ASP A 284 23.07 19.64 4.21
CA ASP A 284 21.65 20.01 4.27
C ASP A 284 20.85 19.38 3.14
N ALA A 285 21.39 19.38 1.91
CA ALA A 285 20.73 18.76 0.76
C ALA A 285 20.60 17.23 0.91
N MET A 286 21.65 16.56 1.38
CA MET A 286 21.63 15.11 1.66
C MET A 286 20.61 14.76 2.76
N ALA A 287 20.60 15.52 3.85
CA ALA A 287 19.66 15.30 4.95
C ALA A 287 18.21 15.56 4.54
N THR A 288 17.98 16.59 3.72
CA THR A 288 16.65 16.90 3.17
C THR A 288 16.17 15.80 2.23
N LEU A 289 17.04 15.28 1.36
CA LEU A 289 16.72 14.11 0.53
C LEU A 289 16.33 12.91 1.40
N CYS A 290 17.09 12.61 2.46
CA CYS A 290 16.74 11.53 3.39
C CYS A 290 15.40 11.78 4.11
N GLN A 291 15.11 13.03 4.45
CA GLN A 291 13.86 13.44 5.10
C GLN A 291 12.61 13.16 4.25
N VAL A 292 12.71 13.19 2.92
CA VAL A 292 11.59 12.80 2.03
C VAL A 292 11.12 11.36 2.30
N TYR A 293 12.05 10.47 2.68
CA TYR A 293 11.85 9.04 2.91
C TYR A 293 11.79 8.64 4.40
N ALA A 294 11.71 9.62 5.32
CA ALA A 294 11.78 9.36 6.77
C ALA A 294 10.63 8.48 7.33
N GLU A 295 9.55 8.32 6.57
CA GLU A 295 8.35 7.56 6.94
C GLU A 295 8.33 6.13 6.36
N GLU A 296 9.31 5.74 5.55
CA GLU A 296 9.39 4.38 5.00
C GLU A 296 9.88 3.36 6.04
N GLN A 297 9.59 2.07 5.80
CA GLN A 297 10.08 0.98 6.66
C GLN A 297 11.61 0.92 6.74
N GLU A 298 12.30 1.32 5.66
CA GLU A 298 13.76 1.47 5.61
C GLU A 298 14.12 2.93 5.26
N PRO A 299 14.19 3.82 6.27
CA PRO A 299 14.55 5.21 6.04
C PRO A 299 15.99 5.35 5.53
N LEU A 300 16.21 6.30 4.61
CA LEU A 300 17.56 6.57 4.09
C LEU A 300 18.55 7.04 5.15
N PHE A 301 18.08 7.57 6.28
CA PHE A 301 18.93 7.91 7.43
C PHE A 301 19.71 6.71 7.97
N GLN A 302 19.14 5.50 7.91
CA GLN A 302 19.78 4.28 8.42
C GLN A 302 20.66 3.59 7.37
N TYR A 303 20.70 4.09 6.14
CA TYR A 303 21.51 3.49 5.09
C TYR A 303 23.00 3.76 5.31
N GLN A 304 23.80 2.70 5.18
CA GLN A 304 25.26 2.75 5.22
C GLN A 304 25.83 1.94 4.05
N THR A 305 26.87 2.49 3.43
CA THR A 305 27.66 1.80 2.40
C THR A 305 28.56 0.73 3.02
N SER A 306 29.04 -0.23 2.23
CA SER A 306 29.91 -1.30 2.74
C SER A 306 31.24 -0.81 3.31
N ASP A 307 31.72 0.36 2.90
CA ASP A 307 32.93 1.00 3.45
C ASP A 307 32.63 2.04 4.54
N GLY A 308 31.41 2.04 5.05
CA GLY A 308 31.03 2.74 6.28
C GLY A 308 30.43 4.12 6.08
N LYS A 309 30.38 4.68 4.86
CA LYS A 309 29.77 6.01 4.64
C LYS A 309 28.28 5.99 4.94
N SER A 310 27.82 6.95 5.73
CA SER A 310 26.41 7.16 6.11
C SER A 310 26.15 8.65 6.31
N LEU A 311 24.87 9.06 6.30
CA LEU A 311 24.51 10.43 6.63
C LEU A 311 24.92 10.80 8.06
N GLU A 312 24.81 9.88 9.03
CA GLU A 312 25.28 10.10 10.41
C GLU A 312 26.78 10.45 10.45
N GLN A 313 27.58 9.82 9.59
CA GLN A 313 29.01 10.11 9.46
C GLN A 313 29.26 11.54 8.98
N GLY A 314 28.50 12.00 7.99
CA GLY A 314 28.58 13.38 7.49
C GLY A 314 28.19 14.42 8.55
N ILE A 315 27.13 14.14 9.33
CA ILE A 315 26.73 15.01 10.45
C ILE A 315 27.80 15.00 11.54
N THR A 316 28.34 13.83 11.88
CA THR A 316 29.40 13.68 12.88
C THR A 316 30.65 14.44 12.49
N PHE A 317 31.02 14.43 11.20
CA PHE A 317 32.14 15.20 10.66
C PHE A 317 31.93 16.71 10.84
N LEU A 318 30.75 17.23 10.46
CA LEU A 318 30.54 18.67 10.37
C LEU A 318 30.09 19.32 11.69
N PHE A 319 29.41 18.56 12.57
CA PHE A 319 28.83 19.05 13.83
C PHE A 319 29.81 19.82 14.73
N PRO A 320 31.07 19.36 14.97
CA PRO A 320 32.02 20.09 15.81
C PRO A 320 32.31 21.51 15.29
N TYR A 321 32.37 21.67 13.97
CA TYR A 321 32.67 22.94 13.31
C TYR A 321 31.47 23.87 13.21
N VAL A 322 30.25 23.34 13.35
CA VAL A 322 29.03 24.14 13.50
C VAL A 322 28.92 24.65 14.94
N LYS A 323 29.28 23.81 15.91
CA LYS A 323 29.31 24.16 17.34
C LYS A 323 30.40 25.18 17.67
N ASP A 324 31.58 25.04 17.07
CA ASP A 324 32.69 25.99 17.18
C ASP A 324 33.37 26.21 15.82
N LYS A 325 32.94 27.26 15.11
CA LYS A 325 33.48 27.64 13.79
C LYS A 325 35.00 27.91 13.80
N ASN A 326 35.57 28.32 14.94
CA ASN A 326 37.01 28.58 15.03
C ASN A 326 37.87 27.31 14.96
N SER A 327 37.25 26.15 15.17
CA SER A 327 37.92 24.84 15.08
C SER A 327 38.01 24.29 13.64
N TRP A 328 37.47 25.00 12.64
CA TRP A 328 37.51 24.62 11.24
C TRP A 328 38.95 24.48 10.71
N PRO A 329 39.38 23.30 10.24
CA PRO A 329 40.78 23.05 9.91
C PRO A 329 41.15 23.38 8.46
N TYR A 330 40.19 23.81 7.64
CA TYR A 330 40.39 24.18 6.24
C TYR A 330 40.41 25.70 6.06
N GLN A 331 40.66 26.16 4.83
CA GLN A 331 40.63 27.58 4.52
C GLN A 331 39.26 28.21 4.85
N GLN A 332 39.28 29.46 5.28
CA GLN A 332 38.06 30.24 5.45
C GLN A 332 37.42 30.54 4.09
N ASP A 333 36.10 30.69 4.11
CA ASP A 333 35.34 31.06 2.92
C ASP A 333 35.75 32.47 2.46
N VAL A 334 36.08 32.61 1.18
CA VAL A 334 36.53 33.90 0.60
C VAL A 334 35.47 35.01 0.64
N MET A 335 34.19 34.63 0.82
CA MET A 335 33.08 35.55 1.07
C MET A 335 32.08 34.87 2.01
N PHE A 336 31.41 35.67 2.82
CA PHE A 336 30.32 35.25 3.71
C PHE A 336 30.74 34.32 4.87
N TRP A 337 32.02 34.33 5.25
CA TRP A 337 32.53 33.52 6.36
C TRP A 337 31.88 33.85 7.70
N GLU A 338 31.56 35.12 7.95
CA GLU A 338 31.01 35.58 9.23
C GLU A 338 29.53 35.22 9.40
N GLU A 339 28.84 35.02 8.29
CA GLU A 339 27.40 34.78 8.21
C GLU A 339 27.01 33.31 8.38
N TRP A 340 28.00 32.39 8.40
CA TRP A 340 27.81 30.98 8.76
C TRP A 340 28.25 30.69 10.20
N PRO A 341 27.73 29.64 10.86
CA PRO A 341 26.57 28.83 10.45
C PRO A 341 25.23 29.50 10.83
N VAL A 342 24.14 29.04 10.19
CA VAL A 342 22.76 29.39 10.56
C VAL A 342 22.00 28.14 11.00
N ARG A 343 20.69 28.21 11.22
CA ARG A 343 19.86 27.08 11.64
C ARG A 343 19.72 26.00 10.54
N HIS A 344 20.73 25.13 10.43
CA HIS A 344 20.86 24.11 9.38
C HIS A 344 19.89 22.92 9.55
N PRO A 345 19.08 22.54 8.55
CA PRO A 345 18.13 21.42 8.62
C PRO A 345 18.77 20.06 8.91
N PHE A 346 20.04 19.79 8.54
CA PHE A 346 20.65 18.50 8.88
C PHE A 346 20.73 18.25 10.39
N LEU A 347 20.83 19.31 11.21
CA LEU A 347 20.83 19.18 12.67
C LEU A 347 19.45 18.75 13.20
N LEU A 348 18.37 19.31 12.64
CA LEU A 348 17.02 18.94 13.02
C LEU A 348 16.69 17.53 12.57
N PHE A 349 16.84 17.25 11.27
CA PHE A 349 16.46 15.96 10.70
C PHE A 349 17.34 14.83 11.24
N GLY A 350 18.66 15.04 11.32
CA GLY A 350 19.57 14.07 11.93
C GLY A 350 19.37 13.94 13.44
N GLY A 351 19.11 15.04 14.15
CA GLY A 351 18.81 15.00 15.59
C GLY A 351 17.56 14.18 15.89
N MET A 352 16.51 14.31 15.07
CA MET A 352 15.31 13.50 15.17
C MET A 352 15.54 12.05 14.76
N ALA A 353 16.24 11.81 13.64
CA ALA A 353 16.42 10.47 13.09
C ALA A 353 17.40 9.58 13.88
N PHE A 354 18.42 10.20 14.50
CA PHE A 354 19.46 9.50 15.27
C PHE A 354 19.37 9.75 16.78
N GLU A 355 18.27 10.38 17.24
CA GLU A 355 17.99 10.68 18.65
C GLU A 355 19.13 11.44 19.35
N LYS A 356 19.69 12.45 18.66
CA LYS A 356 20.83 13.25 19.15
C LYS A 356 20.34 14.59 19.69
N GLU A 357 20.10 14.64 21.00
CA GLU A 357 19.64 15.84 21.68
C GLU A 357 20.59 17.05 21.48
N ASP A 358 21.91 16.83 21.49
CA ASP A 358 22.90 17.88 21.23
C ASP A 358 22.72 18.55 19.86
N TYR A 359 22.22 17.82 18.85
CA TYR A 359 21.97 18.38 17.51
C TYR A 359 20.72 19.26 17.54
N LEU A 360 19.66 18.81 18.21
CA LEU A 360 18.41 19.55 18.39
C LEU A 360 18.62 20.84 19.20
N GLN A 361 19.44 20.76 20.25
CA GLN A 361 19.80 21.92 21.07
C GLN A 361 20.59 22.96 20.27
N LEU A 362 21.62 22.53 19.53
CA LEU A 362 22.41 23.43 18.68
C LEU A 362 21.52 24.07 17.60
N TRP A 363 20.66 23.27 16.95
CA TRP A 363 19.69 23.78 15.99
C TRP A 363 18.80 24.89 16.58
N ASN A 364 18.28 24.68 17.79
CA ASN A 364 17.40 25.64 18.47
C ASN A 364 18.14 26.89 19.01
N GLN A 365 19.48 26.86 19.07
CA GLN A 365 20.34 27.99 19.43
C GLN A 365 20.75 28.84 18.22
N LEU A 366 20.90 28.22 17.05
CA LEU A 366 21.34 28.89 15.82
C LEU A 366 20.28 29.86 15.29
N GLU A 367 20.77 30.89 14.59
CA GLU A 367 19.96 31.98 14.01
C GLU A 367 19.04 31.45 12.91
N ALA A 368 17.75 31.79 12.99
CA ALA A 368 16.74 31.37 12.03
C ALA A 368 16.24 32.51 11.14
N ASP A 369 16.46 33.75 11.56
CA ASP A 369 16.13 34.94 10.79
C ASP A 369 17.42 35.56 10.24
N PHE A 370 17.69 35.28 8.97
CA PHE A 370 18.84 35.81 8.24
C PHE A 370 18.37 36.43 6.92
N ASP A 371 19.00 37.53 6.53
CA ASP A 371 18.65 38.33 5.34
C ASP A 371 19.79 38.50 4.35
N THR A 372 20.99 37.97 4.65
CA THR A 372 22.12 37.97 3.73
C THR A 372 21.76 37.19 2.47
N PRO A 373 21.75 37.80 1.27
CA PRO A 373 21.23 37.17 0.05
C PRO A 373 21.88 35.82 -0.29
N GLU A 374 23.20 35.69 -0.09
CA GLU A 374 23.91 34.43 -0.34
C GLU A 374 23.46 33.32 0.65
N VAL A 375 23.30 33.65 1.93
CA VAL A 375 22.83 32.69 2.94
C VAL A 375 21.40 32.26 2.64
N VAL A 376 20.51 33.22 2.37
CA VAL A 376 19.10 32.93 2.04
C VAL A 376 18.98 32.00 0.83
N ARG A 377 19.79 32.24 -0.20
CA ARG A 377 19.84 31.42 -1.41
C ARG A 377 20.30 29.99 -1.13
N ASN A 378 21.30 29.81 -0.27
CA ASN A 378 21.85 28.50 0.07
C ASN A 378 21.09 27.77 1.18
N MET A 379 19.95 28.28 1.65
CA MET A 379 19.18 27.65 2.74
C MET A 379 17.79 27.21 2.25
N PRO A 380 17.64 26.27 1.31
CA PRO A 380 16.35 25.98 0.69
C PRO A 380 15.26 25.47 1.65
N VAL A 381 15.64 24.95 2.83
CA VAL A 381 14.74 24.55 3.92
C VAL A 381 14.88 25.55 5.07
N ARG A 382 13.92 26.47 5.20
CA ARG A 382 13.81 27.52 6.22
C ARG A 382 12.64 27.31 7.16
N PHE A 383 11.63 26.55 6.75
CA PHE A 383 10.37 26.36 7.47
C PHE A 383 10.21 24.89 7.87
N PRO A 384 10.95 24.44 8.91
CA PRO A 384 11.02 23.03 9.33
C PRO A 384 9.65 22.40 9.61
N LEU A 385 8.66 23.18 10.03
CA LEU A 385 7.30 22.72 10.33
C LEU A 385 6.60 22.08 9.13
N LEU A 386 7.01 22.42 7.91
CA LEU A 386 6.50 21.79 6.69
C LEU A 386 7.12 20.41 6.41
N TRP A 387 8.25 20.10 7.03
CA TRP A 387 9.08 18.93 6.74
C TRP A 387 8.97 17.83 7.80
N VAL A 388 8.41 18.18 8.96
CA VAL A 388 8.16 17.23 10.06
C VAL A 388 6.68 16.87 10.07
N SER A 389 6.41 15.56 10.04
CA SER A 389 5.07 15.02 9.88
C SER A 389 4.25 15.11 11.17
N LYS A 390 2.93 15.26 11.02
CA LYS A 390 1.95 15.06 12.12
C LYS A 390 2.06 13.67 12.76
N ASN A 391 2.66 12.71 12.06
CA ASN A 391 2.80 11.32 12.50
C ASN A 391 4.07 11.02 13.30
N LYS A 392 5.02 11.96 13.48
CA LYS A 392 6.21 11.75 14.32
C LYS A 392 6.74 13.02 15.01
N ILE A 393 6.05 13.39 16.10
CA ILE A 393 6.64 13.64 17.45
C ILE A 393 5.77 12.97 18.53
N ASN A 394 4.60 12.40 18.20
CA ASN A 394 3.96 11.36 19.04
C ASN A 394 4.60 9.97 18.82
N ARG A 395 5.93 9.92 18.73
CA ARG A 395 6.69 8.85 19.39
C ARG A 395 7.10 9.27 20.82
N GLN A 396 6.26 10.06 21.49
CA GLN A 396 5.78 9.57 22.79
C GLN A 396 4.75 8.46 22.50
N HIS A 397 5.21 7.32 22.02
CA HIS A 397 4.60 6.12 22.56
C HIS A 397 4.82 6.20 24.07
N PRO A 398 3.97 5.61 24.91
CA PRO A 398 4.37 5.28 26.27
C PRO A 398 5.53 4.29 26.19
N THR A 399 6.71 4.78 25.81
CA THR A 399 7.97 4.11 26.09
C THR A 399 7.99 3.97 27.60
N PRO A 400 8.39 2.81 28.12
CA PRO A 400 8.46 2.59 29.54
C PRO A 400 9.06 3.84 30.20
N ASN A 401 8.33 4.45 31.15
CA ASN A 401 8.64 5.72 31.81
C ASN A 401 9.99 5.69 32.56
N SER A 402 10.71 4.57 32.48
CA SER A 402 12.06 4.34 32.98
C SER A 402 12.64 3.03 32.42
N ASN A 403 13.96 2.89 32.45
CA ASN A 403 14.65 1.60 32.24
C ASN A 403 14.09 0.46 33.12
N ALA A 404 13.52 0.77 34.29
CA ALA A 404 12.92 -0.23 35.16
C ALA A 404 11.67 -0.87 34.56
N GLN A 405 10.84 -0.10 33.85
CA GLN A 405 9.63 -0.61 33.22
C GLN A 405 9.96 -1.43 31.96
N LEU A 406 11.01 -1.08 31.21
CA LEU A 406 11.54 -1.93 30.14
C LEU A 406 12.01 -3.29 30.69
N GLN A 407 12.78 -3.29 31.78
CA GLN A 407 13.23 -4.53 32.42
C GLN A 407 12.06 -5.36 32.96
N GLN A 408 11.00 -4.69 33.44
CA GLN A 408 9.77 -5.36 33.83
C GLN A 408 9.12 -6.08 32.65
N PHE A 409 8.87 -5.40 31.53
CA PHE A 409 8.25 -6.02 30.34
C PHE A 409 9.08 -7.19 29.78
N ILE A 410 10.41 -7.04 29.75
CA ILE A 410 11.31 -8.13 29.36
C ILE A 410 11.17 -9.33 30.32
N SER A 411 11.07 -9.07 31.63
CA SER A 411 10.91 -10.13 32.63
C SER A 411 9.55 -10.83 32.57
N GLU A 412 8.49 -10.09 32.22
CA GLU A 412 7.12 -10.60 32.08
C GLU A 412 6.92 -11.35 30.75
N GLY A 413 7.68 -10.99 29.71
CA GLY A 413 7.66 -11.63 28.40
C GLY A 413 6.48 -11.22 27.51
N PHE A 414 5.69 -10.24 27.94
CA PHE A 414 4.58 -9.69 27.15
C PHE A 414 4.30 -8.23 27.50
N VAL A 415 3.53 -7.56 26.64
CA VAL A 415 2.95 -6.23 26.86
C VAL A 415 1.47 -6.20 26.49
N SER A 416 0.71 -5.25 27.05
CA SER A 416 -0.73 -5.08 26.81
C SER A 416 -1.07 -3.70 26.26
N TYR A 417 -2.26 -3.56 25.65
CA TYR A 417 -2.69 -2.28 25.09
C TYR A 417 -2.80 -1.16 26.13
N LYS A 418 -3.20 -1.48 27.37
CA LYS A 418 -3.21 -0.51 28.48
C LYS A 418 -1.83 -0.02 28.88
N ASP A 419 -0.77 -0.80 28.69
CA ASP A 419 0.60 -0.37 28.97
C ASP A 419 1.00 0.80 28.05
N PHE A 420 0.36 0.88 26.88
CA PHE A 420 0.54 1.93 25.88
C PHE A 420 -0.66 2.89 25.78
N GLY A 421 -1.48 2.97 26.83
CA GLY A 421 -2.48 4.01 26.99
C GLY A 421 -3.85 3.72 26.37
N ALA A 422 -4.12 2.49 25.91
CA ALA A 422 -5.46 2.13 25.46
C ALA A 422 -6.46 2.22 26.63
N ILE A 423 -7.62 2.80 26.37
CA ILE A 423 -8.70 2.94 27.35
C ILE A 423 -9.54 1.66 27.39
N GLY A 424 -9.93 1.14 26.22
CA GLY A 424 -10.71 -0.08 26.10
C GLY A 424 -12.13 0.05 26.67
N ASP A 425 -12.77 1.21 26.47
CA ASP A 425 -14.15 1.54 26.88
C ASP A 425 -15.21 1.30 25.79
N GLY A 426 -14.79 1.04 24.55
CA GLY A 426 -15.65 0.84 23.37
C GLY A 426 -16.10 2.12 22.69
N GLU A 427 -15.59 3.28 23.13
CA GLU A 427 -15.92 4.61 22.60
C GLU A 427 -14.67 5.37 22.12
N THR A 428 -13.57 5.28 22.86
CA THR A 428 -12.30 5.93 22.55
C THR A 428 -11.56 5.17 21.44
N ASP A 429 -11.08 5.89 20.41
CA ASP A 429 -10.26 5.28 19.35
C ASP A 429 -8.90 4.84 19.90
N ASP A 430 -8.78 3.54 20.17
CA ASP A 430 -7.63 2.92 20.81
C ASP A 430 -6.52 2.55 19.81
N MET A 431 -6.70 2.86 18.53
CA MET A 431 -5.83 2.35 17.46
C MET A 431 -4.36 2.77 17.63
N ASP A 432 -4.09 3.98 18.14
CA ASP A 432 -2.72 4.45 18.38
C ASP A 432 -2.00 3.63 19.48
N ALA A 433 -2.71 3.32 20.56
CA ALA A 433 -2.16 2.51 21.64
C ALA A 433 -1.96 1.05 21.21
N ILE A 434 -2.88 0.51 20.40
CA ILE A 434 -2.74 -0.81 19.80
C ILE A 434 -1.49 -0.86 18.91
N ILE A 435 -1.29 0.12 18.03
CA ILE A 435 -0.10 0.21 17.16
C ILE A 435 1.17 0.28 18.00
N ALA A 436 1.22 1.19 18.98
CA ALA A 436 2.37 1.38 19.85
C ALA A 436 2.77 0.07 20.57
N THR A 437 1.78 -0.68 21.05
CA THR A 437 2.01 -1.97 21.73
C THR A 437 2.64 -2.99 20.79
N HIS A 438 2.12 -3.09 19.56
CA HIS A 438 2.63 -4.01 18.55
C HIS A 438 4.01 -3.61 18.04
N GLU A 439 4.27 -2.31 17.80
CA GLU A 439 5.61 -1.82 17.45
C GLU A 439 6.65 -2.20 18.51
N PHE A 440 6.36 -1.93 19.78
CA PHE A 440 7.24 -2.26 20.90
C PHE A 440 7.45 -3.77 21.05
N ALA A 441 6.37 -4.55 20.96
CA ALA A 441 6.43 -6.00 21.05
C ALA A 441 7.28 -6.61 19.92
N ASN A 442 7.14 -6.10 18.71
CA ASN A 442 7.93 -6.54 17.56
C ASN A 442 9.41 -6.19 17.71
N GLU A 443 9.72 -4.99 18.21
CA GLU A 443 11.10 -4.54 18.42
C GLU A 443 11.85 -5.38 19.47
N HIS A 444 11.15 -5.77 20.54
CA HIS A 444 11.74 -6.47 21.69
C HIS A 444 11.45 -7.98 21.73
N ASP A 445 10.85 -8.53 20.67
CA ASP A 445 10.44 -9.94 20.58
C ASP A 445 9.55 -10.39 21.75
N LEU A 446 8.67 -9.50 22.21
CA LEU A 446 7.70 -9.75 23.28
C LEU A 446 6.35 -10.17 22.71
N LYS A 447 5.55 -10.88 23.51
CA LYS A 447 4.17 -11.20 23.14
C LYS A 447 3.26 -9.99 23.37
N VAL A 448 2.19 -9.90 22.60
CA VAL A 448 1.10 -8.97 22.90
C VAL A 448 -0.01 -9.73 23.62
N LYS A 449 -0.53 -9.17 24.72
CA LYS A 449 -1.71 -9.68 25.42
C LYS A 449 -2.72 -8.56 25.60
N ALA A 450 -3.85 -8.64 24.90
CA ALA A 450 -4.94 -7.68 25.08
C ALA A 450 -5.53 -7.80 26.49
N ASN A 451 -6.02 -6.69 27.03
CA ASN A 451 -6.58 -6.67 28.37
C ASN A 451 -7.96 -7.36 28.37
N ASP A 452 -8.10 -8.42 29.19
CA ASP A 452 -9.33 -9.20 29.27
C ASP A 452 -10.56 -8.33 29.59
N ASN A 453 -11.67 -8.62 28.90
CA ASN A 453 -12.96 -7.92 29.01
C ASN A 453 -12.96 -6.41 28.66
N SER A 454 -11.84 -5.84 28.17
CA SER A 454 -11.85 -4.51 27.57
C SER A 454 -12.51 -4.53 26.19
N THR A 455 -13.10 -3.39 25.80
CA THR A 455 -13.67 -3.20 24.45
C THR A 455 -12.88 -2.11 23.75
N PHE A 456 -12.09 -2.44 22.74
CA PHE A 456 -11.28 -1.47 22.01
C PHE A 456 -12.05 -0.98 20.79
N TYR A 457 -12.24 0.33 20.68
CA TYR A 457 -12.87 0.92 19.49
C TYR A 457 -11.81 1.28 18.46
N VAL A 458 -12.04 0.90 17.20
CA VAL A 458 -11.15 1.14 16.06
C VAL A 458 -11.88 2.05 15.08
N GLY A 459 -11.52 3.33 15.11
CA GLY A 459 -12.11 4.37 14.27
C GLY A 459 -11.65 4.29 12.80
N GLY A 460 -12.06 5.27 12.00
CA GLY A 460 -11.83 5.28 10.55
C GLY A 460 -10.47 5.83 10.07
N SER A 461 -9.49 5.99 10.96
CA SER A 461 -8.16 6.51 10.61
C SER A 461 -7.37 5.54 9.72
N ASP A 462 -6.52 6.06 8.84
CA ASP A 462 -5.63 5.25 7.98
C ASP A 462 -4.43 4.72 8.77
N LYS A 463 -4.70 3.68 9.57
CA LYS A 463 -3.78 3.13 10.57
C LYS A 463 -3.85 1.60 10.57
N THR A 464 -2.69 0.94 10.70
CA THR A 464 -2.55 -0.53 10.72
C THR A 464 -1.59 -0.94 11.83
N ALA A 465 -2.00 -1.90 12.66
CA ALA A 465 -1.14 -2.55 13.63
C ALA A 465 -0.41 -3.74 12.99
N ILE A 466 0.91 -3.75 13.04
CA ILE A 466 1.74 -4.80 12.46
C ILE A 466 2.00 -5.89 13.50
N ILE A 467 1.60 -7.13 13.23
CA ILE A 467 1.81 -8.27 14.13
C ILE A 467 2.99 -9.10 13.60
N GLN A 468 4.08 -9.19 14.36
CA GLN A 468 5.24 -10.05 14.06
C GLN A 468 5.59 -11.02 15.21
N THR A 469 4.91 -10.90 16.36
CA THR A 469 5.06 -11.78 17.53
C THR A 469 3.73 -12.43 17.93
N ASP A 470 3.80 -13.43 18.81
CA ASP A 470 2.61 -14.06 19.39
C ASP A 470 1.65 -13.00 19.95
N THR A 471 0.37 -13.08 19.59
CA THR A 471 -0.66 -12.14 20.04
C THR A 471 -1.83 -12.89 20.65
N ASP A 472 -2.11 -12.62 21.92
CA ASP A 472 -3.28 -13.12 22.63
C ASP A 472 -4.29 -12.00 22.83
N PHE A 473 -5.31 -11.93 21.96
CA PHE A 473 -6.44 -11.04 22.13
C PHE A 473 -7.37 -11.47 23.28
N GLY A 474 -7.23 -12.71 23.78
CA GLY A 474 -7.93 -13.21 24.95
C GLY A 474 -9.45 -13.05 24.85
N SER A 475 -10.05 -12.50 25.89
CA SER A 475 -11.49 -12.22 25.96
C SER A 475 -11.87 -10.79 25.52
N ALA A 476 -10.91 -10.00 25.04
CA ALA A 476 -11.15 -8.61 24.64
C ALA A 476 -12.10 -8.51 23.43
N SER A 477 -12.85 -7.41 23.39
CA SER A 477 -13.73 -7.07 22.27
C SER A 477 -13.14 -5.95 21.43
N PHE A 478 -13.41 -5.94 20.13
CA PHE A 478 -12.98 -4.91 19.19
C PHE A 478 -14.17 -4.46 18.37
N ILE A 479 -14.41 -3.15 18.31
CA ILE A 479 -15.45 -2.55 17.46
C ILE A 479 -14.75 -1.87 16.29
N ILE A 480 -14.90 -2.42 15.09
CA ILE A 480 -14.33 -1.86 13.85
C ILE A 480 -15.44 -1.07 13.16
N ASP A 481 -15.33 0.26 13.15
CA ASP A 481 -16.35 1.11 12.54
C ASP A 481 -16.01 1.46 11.08
N ASP A 482 -16.75 0.87 10.14
CA ASP A 482 -16.52 1.07 8.70
C ASP A 482 -17.44 2.11 8.07
N ARG A 483 -18.24 2.83 8.87
CA ARG A 483 -19.20 3.82 8.35
C ARG A 483 -18.51 5.06 7.77
N ALA A 484 -17.34 5.41 8.26
CA ALA A 484 -16.59 6.60 7.84
C ALA A 484 -15.06 6.37 7.91
N VAL A 485 -14.51 5.71 6.89
CA VAL A 485 -13.08 5.36 6.81
C VAL A 485 -12.31 6.25 5.86
N GLN A 486 -11.08 6.62 6.22
CA GLN A 486 -10.14 7.35 5.37
C GLN A 486 -9.56 6.44 4.27
N ASN A 487 -9.24 5.19 4.64
CA ASN A 487 -8.68 4.19 3.74
C ASN A 487 -9.38 2.83 3.93
N ARG A 488 -10.31 2.50 3.04
CA ARG A 488 -11.01 1.21 3.06
C ARG A 488 -10.13 0.02 2.67
N THR A 489 -8.96 0.26 2.07
CA THR A 489 -8.09 -0.79 1.52
C THR A 489 -6.99 -1.24 2.47
N ALA A 490 -6.76 -0.52 3.57
CA ALA A 490 -5.80 -0.89 4.60
C ALA A 490 -6.41 -1.88 5.62
N PRO A 491 -5.65 -2.91 6.05
CA PRO A 491 -6.05 -3.78 7.15
C PRO A 491 -5.95 -3.07 8.49
N VAL A 492 -6.77 -3.52 9.45
CA VAL A 492 -6.63 -3.09 10.84
C VAL A 492 -5.41 -3.77 11.46
N PHE A 493 -5.26 -5.08 11.23
CA PHE A 493 -4.10 -5.86 11.67
C PHE A 493 -3.41 -6.50 10.47
N LEU A 494 -2.10 -6.33 10.35
CA LEU A 494 -1.27 -6.98 9.34
C LEU A 494 -0.28 -7.95 10.02
N VAL A 495 -0.52 -9.25 9.87
CA VAL A 495 0.41 -10.30 10.30
C VAL A 495 1.46 -10.47 9.21
N SER A 496 2.71 -10.10 9.50
CA SER A 496 3.79 -10.05 8.51
C SER A 496 5.07 -10.71 9.02
N SER A 497 5.90 -11.17 8.09
CA SER A 497 7.23 -11.69 8.42
C SER A 497 8.23 -10.54 8.64
N LYS A 498 9.26 -10.79 9.46
CA LYS A 498 10.48 -9.96 9.49
C LYS A 498 11.40 -10.28 8.29
N LEU A 499 11.19 -11.43 7.62
CA LEU A 499 11.96 -11.86 6.46
C LEU A 499 11.46 -11.14 5.20
N GLN A 500 12.40 -10.66 4.38
CA GLN A 500 12.10 -9.90 3.19
C GLN A 500 12.00 -10.78 1.95
N SER A 501 11.09 -10.41 1.03
CA SER A 501 11.01 -11.02 -0.29
C SER A 501 12.06 -10.43 -1.23
N TYR A 502 12.62 -11.26 -2.12
CA TYR A 502 13.60 -10.85 -3.12
C TYR A 502 13.32 -11.51 -4.48
N PRO A 503 13.73 -10.88 -5.61
CA PRO A 503 13.59 -11.48 -6.93
C PRO A 503 14.54 -12.66 -7.12
N LEU A 504 14.14 -13.67 -7.91
CA LEU A 504 14.99 -14.81 -8.27
C LEU A 504 15.55 -14.65 -9.69
N GLU A 505 16.87 -14.56 -9.84
CA GLU A 505 17.51 -14.51 -11.15
C GLU A 505 17.77 -15.91 -11.73
N GLY A 506 17.93 -15.99 -13.06
CA GLY A 506 18.36 -17.22 -13.74
C GLY A 506 17.26 -18.24 -14.06
N ILE A 507 16.01 -18.03 -13.62
CA ILE A 507 14.87 -18.90 -13.94
C ILE A 507 13.89 -18.15 -14.86
N TYR A 508 13.87 -18.53 -16.14
CA TYR A 508 13.04 -17.89 -17.16
C TYR A 508 11.89 -18.76 -17.67
N LYS A 509 11.91 -20.05 -17.31
CA LYS A 509 10.91 -21.05 -17.67
C LYS A 509 10.72 -22.05 -16.54
N LEU A 510 9.51 -22.59 -16.42
CA LEU A 510 9.19 -23.71 -15.53
C LEU A 510 8.26 -24.68 -16.24
N LYS A 511 8.36 -25.96 -15.89
CA LYS A 511 7.42 -26.98 -16.37
C LYS A 511 6.44 -27.38 -15.28
N ARG A 512 5.24 -27.76 -15.70
CA ARG A 512 4.27 -28.41 -14.83
C ARG A 512 4.92 -29.64 -14.19
N ASN A 513 4.69 -29.81 -12.88
CA ASN A 513 5.25 -30.88 -12.07
C ASN A 513 6.80 -30.94 -12.06
N GLN A 514 7.48 -29.83 -12.34
CA GLN A 514 8.94 -29.77 -12.17
C GLN A 514 9.29 -29.96 -10.70
N GLU A 515 10.13 -30.96 -10.41
CA GLU A 515 10.45 -31.42 -9.05
C GLU A 515 11.56 -30.60 -8.37
N LYS A 516 12.36 -29.85 -9.15
CA LYS A 516 13.53 -29.13 -8.64
C LYS A 516 13.80 -27.84 -9.41
N LEU A 517 14.18 -26.80 -8.69
CA LEU A 517 14.84 -25.60 -9.21
C LEU A 517 16.36 -25.78 -9.05
N GLU A 518 17.13 -25.54 -10.10
CA GLU A 518 18.60 -25.67 -10.08
C GLU A 518 19.26 -24.44 -9.40
N VAL A 519 18.77 -24.08 -8.22
CA VAL A 519 19.20 -22.95 -7.39
C VAL A 519 19.06 -23.35 -5.91
N SER A 520 20.03 -22.97 -5.08
CA SER A 520 19.98 -23.15 -3.63
C SER A 520 19.39 -21.93 -2.93
N PHE A 521 18.68 -22.14 -1.83
CA PHE A 521 18.06 -21.10 -1.02
C PHE A 521 18.63 -21.08 0.41
N PRO A 522 18.74 -19.91 1.05
CA PRO A 522 19.25 -19.80 2.42
C PRO A 522 18.32 -20.43 3.47
N ALA A 523 17.04 -20.58 3.15
CA ALA A 523 16.01 -21.20 3.98
C ALA A 523 14.91 -21.80 3.08
N PRO A 524 14.07 -22.72 3.57
CA PRO A 524 12.85 -23.11 2.89
C PRO A 524 12.03 -21.87 2.52
N SER A 525 11.52 -21.82 1.31
CA SER A 525 11.00 -20.59 0.72
C SER A 525 9.70 -20.83 -0.05
N LEU A 526 8.86 -19.81 -0.03
CA LEU A 526 7.68 -19.70 -0.86
C LEU A 526 8.04 -18.97 -2.16
N ILE A 527 7.79 -19.61 -3.29
CA ILE A 527 8.06 -19.06 -4.62
C ILE A 527 6.74 -18.61 -5.24
N THR A 528 6.70 -17.38 -5.71
CA THR A 528 5.63 -16.87 -6.56
C THR A 528 6.17 -16.60 -7.96
N VAL A 529 5.50 -17.14 -8.98
CA VAL A 529 5.88 -16.96 -10.38
C VAL A 529 4.73 -16.38 -11.19
N THR A 530 5.04 -15.46 -12.11
CA THR A 530 4.06 -14.81 -12.98
C THR A 530 4.58 -14.70 -14.40
N ASN A 531 3.70 -14.93 -15.37
CA ASN A 531 3.84 -14.52 -16.76
C ASN A 531 2.70 -13.55 -17.09
N SER A 532 3.04 -12.26 -17.21
CA SER A 532 2.06 -11.19 -17.49
C SER A 532 1.60 -11.17 -18.96
N ASN A 533 2.38 -11.77 -19.87
CA ASN A 533 2.11 -11.86 -21.31
C ASN A 533 1.07 -12.93 -21.66
N LYS A 534 0.80 -13.89 -20.75
CA LYS A 534 -0.23 -14.92 -20.92
C LYS A 534 -1.43 -14.65 -20.01
N LYS A 535 -2.63 -14.62 -20.58
CA LYS A 535 -3.89 -14.49 -19.84
C LYS A 535 -4.58 -15.84 -19.66
N GLN A 536 -5.11 -16.05 -18.47
CA GLN A 536 -5.84 -17.23 -18.00
C GLN A 536 -7.14 -16.74 -17.34
N TYR A 537 -8.12 -17.61 -17.15
CA TYR A 537 -9.38 -17.29 -16.42
C TYR A 537 -10.17 -16.14 -17.04
N ILE A 538 -10.21 -16.09 -18.38
CA ILE A 538 -11.02 -15.12 -19.14
C ILE A 538 -12.49 -15.41 -18.85
N ARG A 539 -13.11 -14.55 -18.03
CA ARG A 539 -14.39 -14.87 -17.39
C ARG A 539 -15.56 -14.82 -18.38
N PHE A 540 -16.43 -15.82 -18.30
CA PHE A 540 -17.70 -15.87 -19.04
C PHE A 540 -18.86 -15.29 -18.20
N GLY A 541 -19.87 -14.73 -18.87
CA GLY A 541 -21.12 -14.26 -18.25
C GLY A 541 -21.15 -12.76 -17.95
N LEU A 542 -22.02 -12.33 -17.03
CA LEU A 542 -22.35 -10.92 -16.80
C LEU A 542 -21.18 -10.07 -16.26
N ASN A 543 -20.18 -10.74 -15.68
CA ASN A 543 -18.96 -10.13 -15.13
C ASN A 543 -17.72 -10.41 -15.99
N GLN A 544 -17.91 -10.58 -17.30
CA GLN A 544 -16.82 -10.81 -18.26
C GLN A 544 -15.65 -9.82 -18.10
N ASN A 545 -14.43 -10.32 -18.31
CA ASN A 545 -13.18 -9.56 -18.19
C ASN A 545 -12.12 -10.12 -19.17
N ASN A 546 -10.92 -9.53 -19.17
CA ASN A 546 -9.80 -9.92 -20.04
C ASN A 546 -8.90 -11.03 -19.44
N GLY A 547 -9.37 -11.73 -18.42
CA GLY A 547 -8.59 -12.72 -17.67
C GLY A 547 -7.55 -12.11 -16.72
N ALA A 548 -6.82 -13.01 -16.05
CA ALA A 548 -5.72 -12.72 -15.14
C ALA A 548 -4.39 -13.22 -15.73
N SER A 549 -3.27 -12.62 -15.33
CA SER A 549 -1.94 -13.11 -15.71
C SER A 549 -1.74 -14.55 -15.23
N GLN A 550 -1.09 -15.37 -16.05
CA GLN A 550 -0.71 -16.73 -15.66
C GLN A 550 0.22 -16.64 -14.44
N THR A 551 -0.11 -17.38 -13.38
CA THR A 551 0.64 -17.32 -12.13
C THR A 551 0.53 -18.62 -11.38
N ASP A 552 1.52 -18.90 -10.54
CA ASP A 552 1.52 -20.03 -9.63
C ASP A 552 2.32 -19.69 -8.36
N ILE A 553 2.09 -20.49 -7.31
CA ILE A 553 2.77 -20.39 -6.03
C ILE A 553 3.11 -21.80 -5.51
N PHE A 554 4.34 -22.00 -5.03
CA PHE A 554 4.82 -23.32 -4.56
C PHE A 554 5.94 -23.18 -3.54
N LEU A 555 6.17 -24.25 -2.77
CA LEU A 555 7.23 -24.33 -1.76
C LEU A 555 8.48 -24.98 -2.34
N VAL A 556 9.65 -24.52 -1.89
CA VAL A 556 10.94 -25.16 -2.13
C VAL A 556 11.73 -25.32 -0.84
N ASP A 557 12.53 -26.38 -0.74
CA ASP A 557 13.55 -26.51 0.31
C ASP A 557 14.83 -25.74 -0.02
N THR A 558 15.84 -25.82 0.87
CA THR A 558 17.14 -25.15 0.70
C THR A 558 17.94 -25.63 -0.51
N GLU A 559 17.66 -26.82 -1.02
CA GLU A 559 18.30 -27.41 -2.20
C GLU A 559 17.49 -27.19 -3.49
N GLY A 560 16.41 -26.41 -3.41
CA GLY A 560 15.53 -26.08 -4.52
C GLY A 560 14.53 -27.19 -4.89
N ASN A 561 14.39 -28.25 -4.08
CA ASN A 561 13.40 -29.29 -4.35
C ASN A 561 11.98 -28.74 -4.10
N VAL A 562 11.08 -28.91 -5.06
CA VAL A 562 9.69 -28.44 -5.01
C VAL A 562 8.85 -29.39 -4.15
N ASP A 563 7.98 -28.86 -3.30
CA ASP A 563 7.00 -29.67 -2.57
C ASP A 563 5.96 -30.26 -3.54
N MET A 564 6.13 -31.54 -3.86
CA MET A 564 5.25 -32.25 -4.79
C MET A 564 3.86 -32.58 -4.22
N ASN A 565 3.58 -32.26 -2.96
CA ASN A 565 2.21 -32.22 -2.46
C ASN A 565 1.43 -30.99 -2.97
N ALA A 566 2.14 -29.95 -3.43
CA ALA A 566 1.59 -28.73 -4.01
C ALA A 566 2.36 -28.33 -5.29
N PRO A 567 2.40 -29.21 -6.31
CA PRO A 567 3.33 -29.09 -7.44
C PRO A 567 3.01 -27.87 -8.30
N ILE A 568 3.97 -27.47 -9.15
CA ILE A 568 3.75 -26.45 -10.19
C ILE A 568 2.65 -26.94 -11.15
N ILE A 569 1.56 -26.18 -11.29
CA ILE A 569 0.37 -26.62 -12.03
C ILE A 569 0.34 -26.15 -13.50
N TRP A 570 1.30 -25.31 -13.90
CA TRP A 570 1.38 -24.75 -15.24
C TRP A 570 2.76 -24.94 -15.87
N ASP A 571 2.78 -25.06 -17.20
CA ASP A 571 3.97 -24.76 -17.99
C ASP A 571 4.11 -23.24 -18.16
N PHE A 572 5.28 -22.72 -17.80
CA PHE A 572 5.70 -21.34 -18.02
C PHE A 572 6.77 -21.33 -19.11
N GLU A 573 6.36 -21.02 -20.34
CA GLU A 573 7.28 -20.84 -21.47
C GLU A 573 8.09 -19.54 -21.40
N GLU A 574 7.66 -18.63 -20.54
CA GLU A 574 8.28 -17.36 -20.21
C GLU A 574 7.85 -17.00 -18.79
N ILE A 575 8.73 -16.32 -18.05
CA ILE A 575 8.48 -15.76 -16.72
C ILE A 575 8.81 -14.27 -16.78
N THR A 576 7.86 -13.45 -16.37
CA THR A 576 8.01 -11.98 -16.33
C THR A 576 8.35 -11.47 -14.93
N ASP A 577 7.99 -12.24 -13.89
CA ASP A 577 8.30 -11.94 -12.49
C ASP A 577 8.37 -13.26 -11.70
N ILE A 578 9.40 -13.39 -10.87
CA ILE A 578 9.56 -14.50 -9.92
C ILE A 578 10.15 -13.97 -8.62
N LYS A 579 9.48 -14.28 -7.51
CA LYS A 579 9.83 -13.80 -6.18
C LYS A 579 9.98 -14.95 -5.21
N VAL A 580 10.93 -14.80 -4.31
CA VAL A 580 11.20 -15.69 -3.19
C VAL A 580 10.77 -14.98 -1.91
N LEU A 581 10.07 -15.69 -1.04
CA LEU A 581 9.82 -15.28 0.34
C LEU A 581 10.28 -16.40 1.28
N PRO A 582 11.38 -16.20 2.02
CA PRO A 582 11.80 -17.15 3.06
C PRO A 582 10.70 -17.39 4.09
N ILE A 583 10.61 -18.62 4.60
CA ILE A 583 9.59 -19.00 5.58
C ILE A 583 10.15 -18.89 6.99
N ASP A 584 9.44 -18.18 7.85
CA ASP A 584 9.75 -18.13 9.28
C ASP A 584 9.80 -19.53 9.89
N GLU A 585 10.87 -19.88 10.59
CA GLU A 585 10.98 -21.20 11.24
C GLU A 585 9.92 -21.40 12.34
N ASN A 586 9.63 -20.33 13.09
CA ASN A 586 8.72 -20.39 14.23
C ASN A 586 7.26 -20.12 13.84
N VAL A 587 6.35 -20.86 14.46
CA VAL A 587 4.91 -20.63 14.34
C VAL A 587 4.52 -19.40 15.17
N LEU A 588 3.81 -18.45 14.56
CA LEU A 588 3.21 -17.30 15.26
C LEU A 588 1.77 -17.64 15.64
N ASN A 589 1.43 -17.45 16.91
CA ASN A 589 0.11 -17.77 17.44
C ASN A 589 -0.71 -16.50 17.66
N ILE A 590 -1.94 -16.50 17.13
CA ILE A 590 -2.96 -15.50 17.37
C ILE A 590 -4.12 -16.17 18.11
N LYS A 591 -4.46 -15.70 19.30
CA LYS A 591 -5.45 -16.34 20.16
C LYS A 591 -6.58 -15.40 20.55
N GLY A 592 -7.81 -15.90 20.53
CA GLY A 592 -8.98 -15.22 21.06
C GLY A 592 -9.38 -13.96 20.31
N GLY A 593 -10.14 -13.10 21.02
CA GLY A 593 -10.66 -11.83 20.53
C GLY A 593 -12.06 -11.93 19.95
N LYS A 594 -12.91 -10.96 20.30
CA LYS A 594 -14.28 -10.79 19.81
C LYS A 594 -14.38 -9.54 18.96
N PHE A 595 -14.41 -9.69 17.66
CA PHE A 595 -14.44 -8.59 16.70
C PHE A 595 -15.87 -8.35 16.23
N THR A 596 -16.29 -7.09 16.23
CA THR A 596 -17.58 -6.65 15.67
C THR A 596 -17.32 -5.57 14.63
N THR A 597 -17.60 -5.87 13.37
CA THR A 597 -17.60 -4.89 12.29
C THR A 597 -18.95 -4.19 12.22
N ILE A 598 -18.97 -2.86 12.33
CA ILE A 598 -20.12 -2.03 11.97
C ILE A 598 -20.02 -1.76 10.47
N ALA A 599 -20.89 -2.40 9.69
CA ALA A 599 -20.81 -2.42 8.24
C ALA A 599 -20.88 -1.01 7.62
N ASN A 600 -20.13 -0.83 6.53
CA ASN A 600 -20.19 0.37 5.70
C ASN A 600 -21.62 0.63 5.20
N GLN A 601 -21.90 1.90 4.88
CA GLN A 601 -23.21 2.35 4.36
C GLN A 601 -23.09 2.88 2.91
N GLU A 602 -22.07 2.44 2.16
CA GLU A 602 -21.83 2.88 0.79
C GLU A 602 -22.93 2.39 -0.17
N GLU A 603 -22.99 3.02 -1.35
CA GLU A 603 -23.74 2.47 -2.48
C GLU A 603 -23.07 1.17 -2.98
N SER A 604 -23.90 0.22 -3.41
CA SER A 604 -23.44 -1.09 -3.91
C SER A 604 -22.60 -0.98 -5.19
N LYS A 605 -21.27 -0.93 -5.01
CA LYS A 605 -20.24 -0.91 -6.06
C LYS A 605 -19.08 -1.82 -5.65
N TYR A 606 -18.23 -2.24 -6.60
CA TYR A 606 -17.04 -3.07 -6.35
C TYR A 606 -15.89 -2.31 -5.62
N ASN A 607 -16.21 -1.66 -4.50
CA ASN A 607 -15.30 -0.93 -3.62
C ASN A 607 -14.94 -1.80 -2.40
N TYR A 608 -14.12 -2.82 -2.59
CA TYR A 608 -13.84 -3.78 -1.52
C TYR A 608 -13.24 -3.12 -0.25
N TYR A 609 -13.84 -3.43 0.90
CA TYR A 609 -13.30 -3.10 2.22
C TYR A 609 -12.34 -4.20 2.68
N SER A 610 -11.18 -3.79 3.18
CA SER A 610 -10.11 -4.64 3.69
C SER A 610 -9.75 -4.30 5.13
N ARG A 611 -10.67 -3.69 5.90
CA ARG A 611 -10.53 -3.35 7.33
C ARG A 611 -10.56 -4.61 8.21
N ASN A 612 -9.53 -5.44 8.06
CA ASN A 612 -9.53 -6.85 8.46
C ASN A 612 -8.26 -7.26 9.22
N ILE A 613 -8.14 -8.56 9.51
CA ILE A 613 -6.86 -9.20 9.85
C ILE A 613 -6.28 -9.81 8.57
N SER A 614 -5.26 -9.16 8.03
CA SER A 614 -4.52 -9.64 6.86
C SER A 614 -3.32 -10.46 7.28
N ILE A 615 -3.28 -11.73 6.86
CA ILE A 615 -2.23 -12.69 7.17
C ILE A 615 -1.36 -12.89 5.93
N LYS A 616 -0.15 -12.30 5.95
CA LYS A 616 0.86 -12.40 4.89
C LYS A 616 2.16 -13.07 5.35
N ARG A 617 2.12 -13.71 6.52
CA ARG A 617 3.21 -14.48 7.10
C ARG A 617 2.90 -15.97 7.00
N SER A 618 3.89 -16.78 6.69
CA SER A 618 3.79 -18.24 6.75
C SER A 618 3.87 -18.75 8.19
N ASN A 619 3.47 -20.01 8.44
CA ASN A 619 3.51 -20.64 9.75
C ASN A 619 2.73 -19.84 10.82
N VAL A 620 1.42 -19.70 10.63
CA VAL A 620 0.52 -18.95 11.53
C VAL A 620 -0.62 -19.84 12.02
N VAL A 621 -0.93 -19.75 13.31
CA VAL A 621 -2.12 -20.37 13.90
C VAL A 621 -3.03 -19.29 14.47
N VAL A 622 -4.28 -19.25 14.03
CA VAL A 622 -5.35 -18.43 14.60
C VAL A 622 -6.30 -19.35 15.35
N ASP A 623 -6.50 -19.13 16.64
CA ASP A 623 -7.28 -20.02 17.51
C ASP A 623 -8.29 -19.25 18.36
N GLY A 624 -9.57 -19.63 18.29
CA GLY A 624 -10.60 -19.14 19.21
C GLY A 624 -11.12 -17.72 18.91
N LEU A 625 -10.94 -17.23 17.69
CA LEU A 625 -11.42 -15.91 17.28
C LEU A 625 -12.93 -15.91 17.02
N GLU A 626 -13.61 -14.81 17.35
CA GLU A 626 -15.02 -14.58 17.00
C GLU A 626 -15.16 -13.29 16.20
N HIS A 627 -15.82 -13.35 15.04
CA HIS A 627 -16.17 -12.17 14.24
C HIS A 627 -17.68 -12.08 13.99
N ARG A 628 -18.22 -10.89 14.25
CA ARG A 628 -19.62 -10.52 14.05
C ARG A 628 -19.73 -9.30 13.15
N VAL A 629 -20.79 -9.26 12.35
CA VAL A 629 -21.13 -8.13 11.49
C VAL A 629 -22.47 -7.57 11.94
N ILE A 630 -22.56 -6.25 12.12
CA ILE A 630 -23.80 -5.53 12.44
C ILE A 630 -23.96 -4.32 11.52
N GLY A 631 -25.19 -3.78 11.45
CA GLY A 631 -25.46 -2.56 10.70
C GLY A 631 -25.59 -2.72 9.18
N GLU A 632 -25.60 -3.94 8.64
CA GLU A 632 -25.83 -4.16 7.20
C GLU A 632 -27.24 -3.72 6.79
N GLY A 633 -27.32 -2.71 5.90
CA GLY A 633 -28.56 -2.21 5.31
C GLY A 633 -29.02 -3.00 4.07
N ASP A 634 -29.82 -2.34 3.23
CA ASP A 634 -30.27 -2.85 1.92
C ASP A 634 -29.21 -2.63 0.81
N HIS A 635 -28.22 -1.77 1.08
CA HIS A 635 -27.08 -1.49 0.22
C HIS A 635 -25.78 -1.53 1.04
N GLY A 636 -24.66 -1.73 0.36
CA GLY A 636 -23.33 -1.75 0.96
C GLY A 636 -22.25 -2.13 -0.06
N ALA A 637 -21.02 -1.68 0.20
CA ALA A 637 -19.83 -2.13 -0.52
C ALA A 637 -19.38 -3.52 -0.01
N PRO A 638 -18.78 -4.36 -0.87
CA PRO A 638 -18.38 -5.72 -0.50
C PRO A 638 -17.13 -5.75 0.39
N TYR A 639 -16.99 -6.84 1.15
CA TYR A 639 -15.84 -7.11 2.02
C TYR A 639 -14.89 -8.14 1.42
N GLY A 640 -13.58 -7.89 1.59
CA GLY A 640 -12.48 -8.73 1.11
C GLY A 640 -12.07 -9.86 2.07
N GLY A 641 -12.94 -10.24 3.02
CA GLY A 641 -12.66 -11.16 4.12
C GLY A 641 -12.16 -10.44 5.37
N PHE A 642 -12.76 -10.72 6.53
CA PHE A 642 -12.21 -10.35 7.84
C PHE A 642 -10.95 -11.15 8.17
N LEU A 643 -10.90 -12.43 7.80
CA LEU A 643 -9.66 -13.19 7.70
C LEU A 643 -9.21 -13.21 6.24
N ASN A 644 -8.17 -12.43 5.94
CA ASN A 644 -7.58 -12.33 4.60
C ASN A 644 -6.20 -12.99 4.60
N ILE A 645 -6.12 -14.24 4.15
CA ILE A 645 -4.89 -15.03 4.11
C ILE A 645 -4.29 -14.94 2.71
N SER A 646 -3.10 -14.37 2.56
CA SER A 646 -2.49 -14.25 1.24
C SER A 646 -0.97 -14.24 1.19
N ASN A 647 -0.42 -14.76 0.08
CA ASN A 647 1.02 -14.80 -0.19
C ASN A 647 1.83 -15.48 0.93
N CYS A 648 1.31 -16.58 1.45
CA CYS A 648 1.89 -17.31 2.58
C CYS A 648 1.61 -18.82 2.49
N ALA A 649 2.20 -19.59 3.40
CA ALA A 649 1.96 -21.02 3.52
C ALA A 649 1.77 -21.44 4.98
N ASN A 650 1.12 -22.58 5.19
CA ASN A 650 0.94 -23.23 6.49
C ASN A 650 0.19 -22.32 7.48
N VAL A 651 -1.07 -22.04 7.17
CA VAL A 651 -1.95 -21.24 8.05
C VAL A 651 -3.09 -22.11 8.55
N THR A 652 -3.25 -22.21 9.87
CA THR A 652 -4.36 -22.93 10.50
C THR A 652 -5.26 -21.93 11.21
N VAL A 653 -6.53 -21.90 10.84
CA VAL A 653 -7.59 -21.20 11.56
C VAL A 653 -8.43 -22.25 12.28
N GLN A 654 -8.55 -22.17 13.60
CA GLN A 654 -9.26 -23.16 14.39
C GLN A 654 -10.17 -22.56 15.46
N ASN A 655 -11.21 -23.31 15.84
CA ASN A 655 -12.16 -22.96 16.89
C ASN A 655 -12.77 -21.56 16.70
N THR A 656 -12.96 -21.15 15.45
CA THR A 656 -13.26 -19.76 15.07
C THR A 656 -14.71 -19.61 14.60
N ILE A 657 -15.36 -18.54 15.01
CA ILE A 657 -16.75 -18.20 14.66
C ILE A 657 -16.73 -16.95 13.75
N LEU A 658 -17.44 -17.01 12.61
CA LEU A 658 -17.42 -15.98 11.57
C LEU A 658 -18.85 -15.64 11.13
N THR A 659 -19.04 -14.54 10.39
CA THR A 659 -20.37 -14.06 10.00
C THR A 659 -20.45 -13.82 8.50
N GLY A 660 -21.39 -14.48 7.81
CA GLY A 660 -21.61 -14.22 6.39
C GLY A 660 -22.20 -12.82 6.14
N HIS A 661 -21.82 -12.19 5.03
CA HIS A 661 -22.33 -10.89 4.61
C HIS A 661 -23.59 -10.98 3.74
N LYS A 662 -24.47 -9.98 3.82
CA LYS A 662 -25.63 -9.86 2.94
C LYS A 662 -25.20 -9.81 1.46
N THR A 663 -26.05 -10.34 0.59
CA THR A 663 -25.86 -10.24 -0.86
C THR A 663 -26.34 -8.89 -1.37
N TYR A 664 -25.39 -8.05 -1.79
CA TYR A 664 -25.68 -6.80 -2.49
C TYR A 664 -25.65 -7.00 -4.01
N GLN A 665 -26.38 -6.15 -4.75
CA GLN A 665 -26.39 -6.16 -6.22
C GLN A 665 -25.82 -4.85 -6.78
N THR A 666 -25.17 -4.97 -7.94
CA THR A 666 -24.66 -3.84 -8.73
C THR A 666 -24.87 -4.11 -10.22
N ILE A 667 -24.41 -3.23 -11.10
CA ILE A 667 -24.42 -3.45 -12.56
C ILE A 667 -23.09 -4.06 -12.99
N GLY A 668 -23.13 -5.26 -13.59
CA GLY A 668 -21.95 -5.96 -14.09
C GLY A 668 -21.44 -5.38 -15.41
N ASN A 669 -20.28 -5.85 -15.86
CA ASN A 669 -19.64 -5.39 -17.11
C ASN A 669 -20.49 -5.59 -18.36
N ALA A 670 -21.44 -6.53 -18.34
CA ALA A 670 -22.42 -6.74 -19.40
C ALA A 670 -23.63 -5.78 -19.34
N GLY A 671 -23.64 -4.78 -18.45
CA GLY A 671 -24.70 -3.78 -18.32
C GLY A 671 -25.99 -4.31 -17.67
N LYS A 672 -25.93 -5.46 -16.98
CA LYS A 672 -27.08 -6.09 -16.30
C LYS A 672 -26.82 -6.25 -14.80
N PRO A 673 -27.86 -6.35 -13.96
CA PRO A 673 -27.70 -6.60 -12.54
C PRO A 673 -26.91 -7.89 -12.25
N VAL A 674 -25.97 -7.81 -11.31
CA VAL A 674 -25.15 -8.91 -10.81
C VAL A 674 -25.04 -8.84 -9.29
N SER A 675 -25.02 -9.99 -8.64
CA SER A 675 -24.70 -10.06 -7.22
C SER A 675 -23.20 -9.86 -6.99
N MET A 676 -22.84 -9.10 -5.96
CA MET A 676 -21.46 -8.86 -5.56
C MET A 676 -20.98 -9.89 -4.57
N GLY A 677 -19.75 -10.36 -4.75
CA GLY A 677 -19.14 -11.24 -3.77
C GLY A 677 -18.62 -10.47 -2.58
N SER A 678 -19.17 -10.74 -1.40
CA SER A 678 -18.73 -10.18 -0.12
C SER A 678 -18.40 -11.34 0.83
N TYR A 679 -17.26 -11.27 1.51
CA TYR A 679 -16.69 -12.42 2.21
C TYR A 679 -16.25 -12.05 3.62
N ASP A 680 -16.29 -13.05 4.50
CA ASP A 680 -15.64 -12.99 5.82
C ASP A 680 -14.31 -13.76 5.83
N ILE A 681 -14.15 -14.69 4.88
CA ILE A 681 -12.91 -15.43 4.64
C ILE A 681 -12.46 -15.17 3.20
N SER A 682 -11.22 -14.76 3.03
CA SER A 682 -10.57 -14.69 1.72
C SER A 682 -9.22 -15.36 1.79
N VAL A 683 -8.97 -16.30 0.87
CA VAL A 683 -7.68 -17.00 0.76
C VAL A 683 -7.14 -16.79 -0.64
N SER A 684 -5.96 -16.19 -0.80
CA SER A 684 -5.43 -15.88 -2.12
C SER A 684 -3.93 -16.11 -2.20
N ARG A 685 -3.46 -16.90 -3.16
CA ARG A 685 -2.03 -17.25 -3.31
C ARG A 685 -1.47 -17.83 -2.00
N ALA A 686 -2.11 -18.88 -1.49
CA ALA A 686 -1.69 -19.50 -0.22
C ALA A 686 -1.70 -21.03 -0.28
N LEU A 687 -0.78 -21.66 0.45
CA LEU A 687 -0.61 -23.12 0.49
C LEU A 687 -0.86 -23.67 1.89
N ASN A 688 -1.39 -24.90 1.96
CA ASN A 688 -1.59 -25.64 3.21
C ASN A 688 -2.41 -24.82 4.22
N VAL A 689 -3.58 -24.34 3.79
CA VAL A 689 -4.48 -23.53 4.64
C VAL A 689 -5.58 -24.43 5.19
N SER A 690 -5.70 -24.49 6.51
CA SER A 690 -6.65 -25.34 7.22
C SER A 690 -7.66 -24.53 8.02
N PHE A 691 -8.94 -24.86 7.89
CA PHE A 691 -10.02 -24.41 8.76
C PHE A 691 -10.51 -25.61 9.57
N ILE A 692 -10.39 -25.54 10.89
CA ILE A 692 -10.68 -26.66 11.80
C ILE A 692 -11.67 -26.22 12.86
N ASN A 693 -12.81 -26.91 12.98
CA ASN A 693 -13.84 -26.55 13.97
C ASN A 693 -14.30 -25.09 13.83
N CYS A 694 -14.53 -24.63 12.59
CA CYS A 694 -15.01 -23.28 12.27
C CYS A 694 -16.51 -23.27 11.97
N SER A 695 -17.22 -22.23 12.37
CA SER A 695 -18.67 -22.11 12.16
C SER A 695 -19.11 -20.70 11.81
N GLN A 696 -20.30 -20.59 11.22
CA GLN A 696 -20.98 -19.32 10.97
C GLN A 696 -21.97 -18.96 12.07
N THR A 697 -22.12 -17.67 12.35
CA THR A 697 -23.12 -17.13 13.28
C THR A 697 -24.53 -17.11 12.69
N ASN A 698 -24.65 -16.89 11.38
CA ASN A 698 -25.92 -16.83 10.66
C ASN A 698 -26.29 -18.17 10.02
N ASP A 699 -27.56 -18.31 9.65
CA ASP A 699 -28.10 -19.52 9.02
C ASP A 699 -27.36 -19.81 7.70
N ILE A 700 -26.67 -20.95 7.66
CA ILE A 700 -25.89 -21.39 6.49
C ILE A 700 -26.78 -21.70 5.27
N ASP A 701 -28.09 -21.87 5.48
CA ASP A 701 -29.07 -22.14 4.42
C ASP A 701 -29.81 -20.87 3.94
N ASP A 702 -29.54 -19.69 4.50
CA ASP A 702 -30.21 -18.43 4.13
C ASP A 702 -29.60 -17.80 2.86
N PRO A 703 -30.33 -17.77 1.73
CA PRO A 703 -29.84 -17.26 0.46
C PRO A 703 -29.78 -15.73 0.38
N THR A 704 -30.21 -15.01 1.42
CA THR A 704 -30.04 -13.55 1.48
C THR A 704 -28.58 -13.17 1.74
N TYR A 705 -27.76 -14.10 2.26
CA TYR A 705 -26.31 -13.94 2.45
C TYR A 705 -25.53 -14.54 1.28
N TRP A 706 -24.41 -13.92 0.91
CA TRP A 706 -23.65 -14.30 -0.30
C TRP A 706 -22.96 -15.67 -0.15
N GLY A 707 -22.36 -15.91 1.00
CA GLY A 707 -21.51 -17.07 1.27
C GLY A 707 -20.17 -16.63 1.84
N ILE A 708 -19.68 -17.39 2.82
CA ILE A 708 -18.67 -16.92 3.77
C ILE A 708 -17.28 -16.72 3.17
N MET A 709 -16.90 -17.50 2.15
CA MET A 709 -15.52 -17.59 1.70
C MET A 709 -15.33 -17.45 0.19
N GLY A 710 -14.17 -16.99 -0.24
CA GLY A 710 -13.69 -17.11 -1.63
C GLY A 710 -12.20 -17.44 -1.66
N SER A 711 -11.75 -18.24 -2.64
CA SER A 711 -10.33 -18.60 -2.73
C SER A 711 -9.73 -18.55 -4.14
N ASN A 712 -8.51 -18.04 -4.29
CA ASN A 712 -7.82 -17.89 -5.57
C ASN A 712 -6.34 -18.32 -5.48
N TYR A 713 -5.84 -19.07 -6.44
CA TYR A 713 -4.45 -19.50 -6.56
C TYR A 713 -3.94 -20.23 -5.31
N CYS A 714 -4.80 -21.05 -4.69
CA CYS A 714 -4.47 -21.76 -3.45
C CYS A 714 -4.10 -23.21 -3.70
N LYS A 715 -3.31 -23.82 -2.81
CA LYS A 715 -3.06 -25.27 -2.86
C LYS A 715 -3.26 -25.91 -1.49
N ASN A 716 -3.79 -27.14 -1.49
CA ASN A 716 -4.03 -27.94 -0.28
C ASN A 716 -4.91 -27.21 0.74
N LEU A 717 -6.13 -26.83 0.34
CA LEU A 717 -7.13 -26.30 1.27
C LEU A 717 -7.76 -27.44 2.08
N LEU A 718 -7.86 -27.29 3.40
CA LEU A 718 -8.50 -28.26 4.29
C LEU A 718 -9.63 -27.61 5.10
N TYR A 719 -10.79 -28.23 5.10
CA TYR A 719 -11.94 -27.89 5.93
C TYR A 719 -12.30 -29.13 6.75
N ASP A 720 -12.21 -29.03 8.07
CA ASP A 720 -12.41 -30.15 8.98
C ASP A 720 -13.30 -29.73 10.15
N HIS A 721 -14.38 -30.45 10.41
CA HIS A 721 -15.37 -30.09 11.44
C HIS A 721 -15.99 -28.69 11.24
N CYS A 722 -16.16 -28.25 9.99
CA CYS A 722 -16.70 -26.94 9.67
C CYS A 722 -18.22 -26.95 9.44
N THR A 723 -18.93 -25.90 9.88
CA THR A 723 -20.34 -25.65 9.55
C THR A 723 -20.48 -24.30 8.87
N LEU A 724 -20.49 -24.30 7.53
CA LEU A 724 -20.38 -23.11 6.70
C LEU A 724 -21.37 -23.12 5.54
N SER A 725 -21.74 -21.96 5.05
CA SER A 725 -22.62 -21.74 3.89
C SER A 725 -22.03 -22.28 2.58
N ARG A 726 -20.70 -22.32 2.45
CA ARG A 726 -20.01 -22.90 1.29
C ARG A 726 -18.54 -23.24 1.49
N PHE A 727 -18.06 -24.02 0.53
CA PHE A 727 -16.68 -24.01 0.05
C PHE A 727 -16.64 -23.38 -1.36
N ASP A 728 -15.67 -22.50 -1.64
CA ASP A 728 -15.52 -21.85 -2.96
C ASP A 728 -14.07 -21.83 -3.43
N ALA A 729 -13.77 -22.59 -4.48
CA ALA A 729 -12.51 -22.60 -5.20
C ALA A 729 -12.67 -21.88 -6.56
N HIS A 730 -12.05 -20.71 -6.70
CA HIS A 730 -12.39 -19.74 -7.74
C HIS A 730 -11.44 -19.71 -8.94
N MET A 731 -10.13 -19.56 -8.73
CA MET A 731 -9.12 -19.56 -9.81
C MET A 731 -7.91 -20.35 -9.31
N GLY A 732 -7.30 -21.18 -10.14
CA GLY A 732 -5.98 -21.80 -9.83
C GLY A 732 -5.88 -22.58 -8.52
N VAL A 733 -6.98 -23.14 -8.01
CA VAL A 733 -6.94 -23.96 -6.81
C VAL A 733 -6.46 -25.36 -7.16
N ALA A 734 -5.55 -25.94 -6.37
CA ALA A 734 -5.06 -27.30 -6.57
C ALA A 734 -5.10 -28.09 -5.26
N ASN A 735 -5.76 -29.25 -5.31
CA ASN A 735 -6.07 -30.09 -4.14
C ASN A 735 -6.91 -29.40 -3.07
N ALA A 736 -7.99 -30.04 -2.66
CA ALA A 736 -8.79 -29.59 -1.53
C ALA A 736 -9.44 -30.77 -0.82
N THR A 737 -9.59 -30.65 0.49
CA THR A 737 -10.25 -31.65 1.34
C THR A 737 -11.31 -30.96 2.18
N ILE A 738 -12.53 -31.48 2.12
CA ILE A 738 -13.63 -31.11 3.01
C ILE A 738 -14.02 -32.37 3.75
N ARG A 739 -13.90 -32.38 5.08
CA ARG A 739 -14.26 -33.54 5.88
C ARG A 739 -14.98 -33.21 7.17
N ASN A 740 -15.77 -34.16 7.66
CA ASN A 740 -16.50 -34.03 8.94
C ASN A 740 -17.35 -32.75 9.02
N SER A 741 -17.83 -32.23 7.88
CA SER A 741 -18.33 -30.86 7.77
C SER A 741 -19.80 -30.79 7.31
N THR A 742 -20.40 -29.61 7.41
CA THR A 742 -21.71 -29.28 6.83
C THR A 742 -21.61 -28.05 5.94
N MET A 743 -21.98 -28.21 4.68
CA MET A 743 -21.99 -27.14 3.66
C MET A 743 -23.43 -26.72 3.34
N GLY A 744 -23.75 -25.44 3.51
CA GLY A 744 -25.10 -24.87 3.38
C GLY A 744 -25.56 -24.61 1.94
N HIS A 745 -26.40 -23.59 1.74
CA HIS A 745 -27.16 -23.40 0.50
C HIS A 745 -26.30 -23.16 -0.76
N MET A 746 -25.14 -22.53 -0.62
CA MET A 746 -24.21 -22.30 -1.73
C MET A 746 -23.40 -23.57 -2.06
N GLY A 747 -23.30 -24.52 -1.12
CA GLY A 747 -22.68 -25.82 -1.31
C GLY A 747 -21.18 -25.75 -1.64
N ILE A 748 -20.72 -26.64 -2.50
CA ILE A 748 -19.32 -26.72 -2.94
C ILE A 748 -19.23 -26.15 -4.35
N ASN A 749 -18.62 -24.99 -4.50
CA ASN A 749 -18.31 -24.38 -5.80
C ASN A 749 -16.83 -24.57 -6.09
N ALA A 750 -16.50 -25.10 -7.27
CA ALA A 750 -15.10 -25.44 -7.55
C ALA A 750 -14.73 -25.22 -9.01
N ILE A 751 -13.53 -24.68 -9.20
CA ILE A 751 -12.67 -25.03 -10.32
C ILE A 751 -11.25 -25.30 -9.82
N GLY A 752 -10.45 -26.03 -10.59
CA GLY A 752 -9.08 -26.29 -10.17
C GLY A 752 -8.40 -27.49 -10.82
N SER A 753 -7.53 -28.12 -10.05
CA SER A 753 -6.80 -29.33 -10.44
C SER A 753 -6.45 -30.21 -9.25
N GLY A 754 -5.97 -31.42 -9.52
CA GLY A 754 -5.57 -32.39 -8.49
C GLY A 754 -6.78 -33.11 -7.89
N THR A 755 -6.71 -33.43 -6.59
CA THR A 755 -7.75 -34.20 -5.91
C THR A 755 -8.66 -33.30 -5.07
N LEU A 756 -9.96 -33.34 -5.33
CA LEU A 756 -10.98 -32.83 -4.40
C LEU A 756 -11.58 -34.01 -3.63
N LEU A 757 -11.28 -34.08 -2.34
CA LEU A 757 -11.82 -35.07 -1.41
C LEU A 757 -12.95 -34.43 -0.60
N VAL A 758 -14.12 -35.06 -0.60
CA VAL A 758 -15.26 -34.71 0.25
C VAL A 758 -15.62 -35.95 1.05
N GLU A 759 -15.43 -35.92 2.36
CA GLU A 759 -15.54 -37.11 3.22
C GLU A 759 -16.42 -36.84 4.44
N ASN A 760 -17.29 -37.76 4.83
CA ASN A 760 -18.11 -37.63 6.05
C ASN A 760 -18.78 -36.24 6.18
N THR A 761 -19.37 -35.75 5.09
CA THR A 761 -19.85 -34.36 4.98
C THR A 761 -21.32 -34.33 4.57
N THR A 762 -22.08 -33.42 5.19
CA THR A 762 -23.47 -33.12 4.79
C THR A 762 -23.47 -31.92 3.83
N ILE A 763 -24.05 -32.11 2.65
CA ILE A 763 -24.07 -31.10 1.59
C ILE A 763 -25.52 -30.70 1.34
N ARG A 764 -25.84 -29.41 1.49
CA ARG A 764 -27.21 -28.89 1.45
C ARG A 764 -27.46 -27.95 0.26
N GLY A 765 -26.47 -27.80 -0.61
CA GLY A 765 -26.58 -27.02 -1.84
C GLY A 765 -27.46 -27.66 -2.91
N ARG A 766 -27.47 -27.08 -4.11
CA ARG A 766 -28.24 -27.60 -5.27
C ARG A 766 -27.59 -28.79 -5.98
N SER A 767 -26.35 -29.11 -5.63
CA SER A 767 -25.56 -30.21 -6.16
C SER A 767 -24.54 -30.65 -5.11
N VAL A 768 -23.94 -31.83 -5.30
CA VAL A 768 -22.80 -32.27 -4.51
C VAL A 768 -21.61 -31.34 -4.80
N ILE A 769 -21.31 -31.10 -6.07
CA ILE A 769 -20.29 -30.14 -6.52
C ILE A 769 -20.85 -29.33 -7.69
N ASN A 770 -20.70 -28.01 -7.63
CA ASN A 770 -20.97 -27.09 -8.73
C ASN A 770 -19.66 -26.62 -9.36
N LEU A 771 -19.37 -27.07 -10.58
CA LEU A 771 -18.22 -26.61 -11.36
C LEU A 771 -18.52 -25.24 -11.95
N ARG A 772 -17.76 -24.21 -11.54
CA ARG A 772 -18.13 -22.82 -11.84
C ARG A 772 -18.06 -22.50 -13.33
N SER A 773 -19.21 -22.19 -13.93
CA SER A 773 -19.36 -21.94 -15.37
C SER A 773 -18.70 -20.66 -15.84
N ASP A 774 -18.57 -19.65 -14.97
CA ASP A 774 -17.91 -18.39 -15.30
C ASP A 774 -16.40 -18.56 -15.58
N TYR A 775 -15.84 -19.73 -15.27
CA TYR A 775 -14.47 -20.12 -15.57
C TYR A 775 -14.38 -21.51 -16.24
N GLY A 776 -15.38 -21.84 -17.04
CA GLY A 776 -15.36 -23.01 -17.93
C GLY A 776 -15.66 -24.34 -17.26
N SER A 777 -16.18 -24.32 -16.02
CA SER A 777 -16.53 -25.51 -15.25
C SER A 777 -15.37 -26.52 -15.13
N THR A 778 -14.16 -26.02 -14.92
CA THR A 778 -12.94 -26.84 -15.02
C THR A 778 -12.51 -27.49 -13.70
N TRP A 779 -12.18 -28.79 -13.71
CA TRP A 779 -11.36 -29.45 -12.71
C TRP A 779 -10.48 -30.52 -13.35
N GLN A 780 -9.17 -30.30 -13.45
CA GLN A 780 -8.24 -31.27 -14.03
C GLN A 780 -7.67 -32.21 -12.95
N GLY A 781 -8.30 -33.37 -12.76
CA GLY A 781 -7.86 -34.37 -11.79
C GLY A 781 -8.99 -35.30 -11.38
N ALA A 782 -9.15 -35.57 -10.08
CA ALA A 782 -10.12 -36.52 -9.57
C ALA A 782 -11.01 -35.95 -8.45
N PHE A 783 -12.24 -36.43 -8.40
CA PHE A 783 -13.18 -36.21 -7.31
C PHE A 783 -13.40 -37.50 -6.53
N ILE A 784 -13.32 -37.41 -5.21
CA ILE A 784 -13.61 -38.52 -4.29
C ILE A 784 -14.65 -38.00 -3.29
N ILE A 785 -15.85 -38.56 -3.32
CA ILE A 785 -16.96 -38.23 -2.42
C ILE A 785 -17.28 -39.49 -1.65
N ARG A 786 -17.01 -39.51 -0.35
CA ARG A 786 -17.12 -40.69 0.50
C ARG A 786 -17.91 -40.40 1.78
N ASP A 787 -18.76 -41.34 2.18
CA ASP A 787 -19.51 -41.29 3.45
C ASP A 787 -20.33 -39.99 3.61
N CYS A 788 -20.84 -39.46 2.50
CA CYS A 788 -21.52 -38.16 2.48
C CYS A 788 -23.04 -38.30 2.48
N THR A 789 -23.72 -37.26 2.99
CA THR A 789 -25.17 -37.10 2.82
C THR A 789 -25.44 -35.85 1.99
N PHE A 790 -26.10 -36.02 0.84
CA PHE A 790 -26.54 -34.92 0.00
C PHE A 790 -28.03 -34.66 0.21
N ILE A 791 -28.37 -33.44 0.62
CA ILE A 791 -29.74 -32.96 0.83
C ILE A 791 -30.00 -31.86 -0.21
N PRO A 792 -30.58 -32.20 -1.38
CA PRO A 792 -30.72 -31.26 -2.48
C PRO A 792 -31.51 -30.01 -2.07
N ASN A 793 -30.93 -28.83 -2.35
CA ASN A 793 -31.57 -27.53 -2.16
C ASN A 793 -32.12 -27.32 -0.72
N GLY A 794 -31.35 -27.78 0.28
CA GLY A 794 -31.73 -27.71 1.71
C GLY A 794 -32.98 -28.52 2.07
N GLY A 795 -33.38 -29.47 1.23
CA GLY A 795 -34.57 -30.29 1.41
C GLY A 795 -35.85 -29.69 0.81
N LYS A 796 -35.75 -28.57 0.08
CA LYS A 796 -36.87 -27.98 -0.69
C LYS A 796 -37.12 -28.79 -1.97
N PRO A 797 -38.34 -28.74 -2.57
CA PRO A 797 -38.63 -29.44 -3.81
C PRO A 797 -37.59 -29.13 -4.90
N TYR A 798 -36.88 -30.15 -5.39
CA TYR A 798 -35.79 -29.95 -6.34
C TYR A 798 -35.52 -31.19 -7.21
N SER A 799 -35.09 -30.98 -8.46
CA SER A 799 -34.60 -32.06 -9.33
C SER A 799 -33.09 -32.19 -9.18
N ALA A 800 -32.65 -33.20 -8.43
CA ALA A 800 -31.26 -33.31 -8.03
C ALA A 800 -30.31 -33.64 -9.20
N SER A 801 -29.14 -33.00 -9.17
CA SER A 801 -27.99 -33.32 -10.02
C SER A 801 -26.74 -33.32 -9.14
N LEU A 802 -25.88 -34.35 -9.26
CA LEU A 802 -24.72 -34.48 -8.38
C LEU A 802 -23.62 -33.50 -8.77
N ILE A 803 -23.31 -33.41 -10.06
CA ILE A 803 -22.31 -32.51 -10.62
C ILE A 803 -23.00 -31.49 -11.53
N ASN A 804 -22.92 -30.21 -11.15
CA ASN A 804 -23.46 -29.09 -11.93
C ASN A 804 -22.35 -28.32 -12.64
N GLY A 805 -22.72 -27.59 -13.70
CA GLY A 805 -21.84 -26.72 -14.45
C GLY A 805 -22.40 -26.40 -15.84
N TYR A 806 -21.66 -25.61 -16.60
CA TYR A 806 -21.99 -25.25 -17.98
C TYR A 806 -20.72 -24.90 -18.74
N ASN A 807 -20.54 -25.50 -19.91
CA ASN A 807 -19.48 -25.16 -20.86
C ASN A 807 -19.92 -25.54 -22.27
N SER A 808 -20.07 -24.56 -23.16
CA SER A 808 -20.48 -24.78 -24.54
C SER A 808 -19.33 -25.16 -25.48
N GLY A 809 -18.08 -25.05 -25.03
CA GLY A 809 -16.89 -25.17 -25.88
C GLY A 809 -16.76 -24.02 -26.90
N GLN A 810 -17.50 -22.92 -26.74
CA GLN A 810 -17.47 -21.77 -27.67
C GLN A 810 -16.67 -20.57 -27.15
N HIS A 811 -16.37 -20.53 -25.85
CA HIS A 811 -15.66 -19.42 -25.19
C HIS A 811 -14.21 -19.80 -24.90
N ASP A 812 -13.28 -18.88 -25.16
CA ASP A 812 -11.87 -19.05 -24.80
C ASP A 812 -11.64 -18.57 -23.36
N PHE A 813 -11.37 -19.51 -22.46
CA PHE A 813 -11.03 -19.20 -21.06
C PHE A 813 -9.54 -18.86 -20.85
N GLY A 814 -8.72 -18.94 -21.91
CA GLY A 814 -7.25 -18.84 -21.85
C GLY A 814 -6.57 -20.16 -21.47
N TYR A 815 -7.34 -21.25 -21.30
CA TYR A 815 -6.85 -22.60 -21.00
C TYR A 815 -7.81 -23.69 -21.47
N THR A 816 -7.29 -24.90 -21.61
CA THR A 816 -8.10 -26.10 -21.82
C THR A 816 -8.94 -26.40 -20.58
N CYS A 817 -10.25 -26.48 -20.75
CA CYS A 817 -11.17 -26.82 -19.68
C CYS A 817 -11.32 -28.34 -19.57
N TYR A 818 -11.32 -28.85 -18.34
CA TYR A 818 -11.43 -30.28 -18.03
C TYR A 818 -12.59 -30.52 -17.08
N MET A 819 -13.36 -31.59 -17.24
CA MET A 819 -14.05 -32.21 -16.12
C MET A 819 -13.06 -33.10 -15.35
N PRO A 820 -13.36 -33.47 -14.10
CA PRO A 820 -12.57 -34.48 -13.40
C PRO A 820 -12.51 -35.74 -14.26
N GLU A 821 -11.30 -36.26 -14.48
CA GLU A 821 -11.06 -37.45 -15.28
C GLU A 821 -11.78 -38.67 -14.66
N LYS A 822 -11.78 -38.73 -13.33
CA LYS A 822 -12.43 -39.76 -12.53
C LYS A 822 -13.23 -39.16 -11.39
N ILE A 823 -14.45 -39.65 -11.20
CA ILE A 823 -15.32 -39.30 -10.06
C ILE A 823 -15.70 -40.59 -9.33
N THR A 824 -15.48 -40.61 -8.02
CA THR A 824 -15.86 -41.74 -7.15
C THR A 824 -16.88 -41.27 -6.14
N PHE A 825 -18.04 -41.92 -6.10
CA PHE A 825 -19.03 -41.80 -5.05
C PHE A 825 -19.04 -43.11 -4.26
N GLU A 826 -18.70 -43.05 -2.98
CA GLU A 826 -18.63 -44.18 -2.06
C GLU A 826 -19.54 -43.90 -0.85
N ASN A 827 -20.50 -44.77 -0.55
CA ASN A 827 -21.42 -44.60 0.57
C ASN A 827 -22.16 -43.25 0.56
N LEU A 828 -22.54 -42.74 -0.62
CA LEU A 828 -23.29 -41.49 -0.76
C LEU A 828 -24.79 -41.75 -0.52
N LYS A 829 -25.38 -41.04 0.43
CA LYS A 829 -26.83 -40.98 0.63
C LYS A 829 -27.42 -39.72 0.02
N ILE A 830 -28.45 -39.85 -0.81
CA ILE A 830 -29.14 -38.74 -1.47
C ILE A 830 -30.55 -38.62 -0.89
N GLU A 831 -30.82 -37.54 -0.15
CA GLU A 831 -32.10 -37.24 0.49
C GLU A 831 -33.06 -36.52 -0.46
N ASP A 832 -33.44 -37.17 -1.56
CA ASP A 832 -34.28 -36.61 -2.62
C ASP A 832 -35.78 -36.92 -2.48
N SER A 833 -36.27 -37.21 -1.29
CA SER A 833 -37.68 -37.55 -1.05
C SER A 833 -38.63 -36.39 -1.40
N ASN A 834 -38.17 -35.15 -1.26
CA ASN A 834 -38.92 -33.95 -1.65
C ASN A 834 -38.57 -33.55 -3.08
N HIS A 835 -39.09 -34.30 -4.06
CA HIS A 835 -38.85 -34.08 -5.48
C HIS A 835 -40.12 -33.58 -6.20
N PRO A 836 -39.99 -32.86 -7.34
CA PRO A 836 -41.16 -32.43 -8.13
C PRO A 836 -41.89 -33.62 -8.79
N GLU A 837 -43.10 -33.36 -9.29
CA GLU A 837 -43.85 -34.33 -10.10
C GLU A 837 -43.06 -34.69 -11.37
N GLY A 838 -43.11 -35.97 -11.77
CA GLY A 838 -42.38 -36.46 -12.96
C GLY A 838 -40.89 -36.71 -12.75
N TYR A 839 -40.35 -36.52 -11.54
CA TYR A 839 -38.95 -36.80 -11.21
C TYR A 839 -38.55 -38.26 -11.48
N GLN A 840 -37.51 -38.44 -12.30
CA GLN A 840 -37.01 -39.74 -12.74
C GLN A 840 -35.80 -40.24 -11.93
N GLY A 841 -35.46 -39.58 -10.83
CA GLY A 841 -34.24 -39.82 -10.07
C GLY A 841 -33.12 -38.83 -10.38
N PRO A 842 -32.09 -38.79 -9.52
CA PRO A 842 -31.03 -37.80 -9.60
C PRO A 842 -30.14 -38.03 -10.82
N ALA A 843 -29.71 -36.96 -11.48
CA ALA A 843 -28.71 -37.04 -12.54
C ALA A 843 -27.30 -37.00 -11.96
N ILE A 844 -26.36 -37.79 -12.49
CA ILE A 844 -24.94 -37.70 -12.14
C ILE A 844 -24.40 -36.35 -12.64
N PHE A 845 -24.63 -36.05 -13.93
CA PHE A 845 -24.25 -34.77 -14.53
C PHE A 845 -25.49 -33.97 -14.92
N HIS A 846 -25.49 -32.68 -14.59
CA HIS A 846 -26.42 -31.72 -15.18
C HIS A 846 -26.26 -31.65 -16.71
N ASN A 847 -27.18 -30.95 -17.39
CA ASN A 847 -27.01 -30.64 -18.81
C ASN A 847 -26.00 -29.49 -18.99
N PHE A 848 -24.71 -29.82 -19.11
CA PHE A 848 -23.62 -28.84 -19.24
C PHE A 848 -23.66 -28.07 -20.57
N ASN A 849 -24.23 -28.66 -21.62
CA ASN A 849 -24.39 -28.04 -22.91
C ASN A 849 -25.63 -28.60 -23.62
N PRO A 850 -26.78 -27.89 -23.57
CA PRO A 850 -28.01 -28.33 -24.23
C PRO A 850 -27.89 -28.45 -25.76
N GLU A 851 -26.94 -27.77 -26.39
CA GLU A 851 -26.75 -27.78 -27.85
C GLU A 851 -25.94 -29.00 -28.33
N ASN A 852 -25.07 -29.55 -27.48
CA ASN A 852 -24.27 -30.75 -27.77
C ASN A 852 -25.12 -32.02 -27.63
N SER A 853 -26.07 -32.18 -28.54
CA SER A 853 -27.07 -33.26 -28.54
C SER A 853 -26.82 -34.32 -29.61
N ASP A 854 -25.94 -34.06 -30.59
CA ASP A 854 -25.54 -34.99 -31.63
C ASP A 854 -24.14 -34.66 -32.21
N ALA A 855 -23.69 -35.44 -33.18
CA ALA A 855 -22.34 -35.36 -33.74
C ALA A 855 -22.07 -34.11 -34.59
N SER A 856 -23.11 -33.33 -34.90
CA SER A 856 -23.00 -32.10 -35.68
C SER A 856 -22.49 -30.92 -34.86
N TYR A 857 -22.59 -30.98 -33.53
CA TYR A 857 -22.10 -29.91 -32.66
C TYR A 857 -20.56 -29.88 -32.64
N GLN A 858 -19.99 -28.71 -32.91
CA GLN A 858 -18.53 -28.50 -32.94
C GLN A 858 -18.11 -27.49 -31.89
N GLU A 859 -17.24 -27.93 -30.98
CA GLU A 859 -16.59 -27.06 -30.00
C GLU A 859 -15.40 -26.35 -30.63
N LYS A 860 -15.35 -25.02 -30.51
CA LYS A 860 -14.18 -24.22 -30.94
C LYS A 860 -13.00 -24.39 -29.99
N PHE A 861 -13.32 -24.50 -28.71
CA PHE A 861 -12.39 -24.73 -27.61
C PHE A 861 -12.83 -26.03 -26.92
N PRO A 862 -12.22 -27.17 -27.26
CA PRO A 862 -12.68 -28.48 -26.79
C PRO A 862 -12.76 -28.57 -25.26
N TYR A 863 -13.87 -29.13 -24.76
CA TYR A 863 -14.08 -29.39 -23.35
C TYR A 863 -13.83 -30.87 -23.04
N VAL A 864 -12.81 -31.15 -22.23
CA VAL A 864 -12.39 -32.53 -21.95
C VAL A 864 -13.30 -33.12 -20.87
N ILE A 865 -14.22 -34.01 -21.26
CA ILE A 865 -15.20 -34.62 -20.36
C ILE A 865 -14.63 -35.76 -19.50
N THR A 866 -15.33 -36.09 -18.41
CA THR A 866 -15.01 -37.19 -17.49
C THR A 866 -14.88 -38.52 -18.24
N LYS A 867 -13.94 -39.37 -17.82
CA LYS A 867 -13.73 -40.71 -18.42
C LYS A 867 -14.46 -41.79 -17.65
N GLU A 868 -14.40 -41.76 -16.32
CA GLU A 868 -14.94 -42.81 -15.45
C GLU A 868 -15.71 -42.24 -14.26
N VAL A 869 -16.88 -42.81 -13.99
CA VAL A 869 -17.64 -42.59 -12.75
C VAL A 869 -17.80 -43.93 -12.04
N ILE A 870 -17.43 -43.98 -10.76
CA ILE A 870 -17.62 -45.13 -9.89
C ILE A 870 -18.73 -44.80 -8.90
N LEU A 871 -19.76 -45.64 -8.85
CA LEU A 871 -20.82 -45.63 -7.85
C LEU A 871 -20.65 -46.87 -6.97
N ASP A 872 -20.28 -46.67 -5.71
CA ASP A 872 -20.11 -47.72 -4.72
C ASP A 872 -21.07 -47.42 -3.55
N ASN A 873 -22.09 -48.25 -3.38
CA ASN A 873 -23.11 -48.07 -2.34
C ASN A 873 -23.75 -46.66 -2.32
N VAL A 874 -24.28 -46.21 -3.46
CA VAL A 874 -25.03 -44.94 -3.57
C VAL A 874 -26.53 -45.20 -3.41
N THR A 875 -27.18 -44.47 -2.50
CA THR A 875 -28.60 -44.69 -2.16
C THR A 875 -29.43 -43.42 -2.30
N THR A 876 -30.70 -43.56 -2.65
CA THR A 876 -31.68 -42.47 -2.78
C THR A 876 -32.86 -42.68 -1.86
N SER A 877 -33.30 -41.65 -1.15
CA SER A 877 -34.50 -41.72 -0.30
C SER A 877 -35.80 -41.84 -1.11
N SER A 878 -35.82 -41.39 -2.37
CA SER A 878 -36.94 -41.58 -3.31
C SER A 878 -37.07 -43.02 -3.84
N GLY A 879 -36.05 -43.85 -3.67
CA GLY A 879 -35.94 -45.19 -4.29
C GLY A 879 -35.75 -45.16 -5.82
N LYS A 880 -35.46 -44.01 -6.43
CA LYS A 880 -35.22 -43.86 -7.87
C LYS A 880 -33.75 -44.12 -8.22
N GLU A 881 -33.50 -44.75 -9.36
CA GLU A 881 -32.13 -44.95 -9.84
C GLU A 881 -31.47 -43.65 -10.29
N LEU A 882 -30.14 -43.60 -10.21
CA LEU A 882 -29.35 -42.50 -10.77
C LEU A 882 -29.37 -42.58 -12.30
N ARG A 883 -29.46 -41.40 -12.93
CA ARG A 883 -29.37 -41.25 -14.39
C ARG A 883 -28.06 -40.59 -14.76
N LEU A 884 -27.55 -40.85 -15.96
CA LEU A 884 -26.30 -40.24 -16.40
C LEU A 884 -26.42 -38.71 -16.53
N SER A 885 -27.39 -38.25 -17.31
CA SER A 885 -27.71 -36.82 -17.53
C SER A 885 -29.05 -36.68 -18.27
N GLU A 886 -29.64 -35.49 -18.25
CA GLU A 886 -30.70 -35.10 -19.20
C GLU A 886 -30.19 -35.01 -20.65
N ASN A 887 -28.88 -34.81 -20.83
CA ASN A 887 -28.22 -34.87 -22.14
C ASN A 887 -27.26 -36.08 -22.19
N PRO A 888 -27.76 -37.29 -22.48
CA PRO A 888 -26.93 -38.48 -22.51
C PRO A 888 -25.91 -38.47 -23.65
N TYR A 889 -26.15 -37.69 -24.73
CA TYR A 889 -25.24 -37.64 -25.87
C TYR A 889 -23.88 -37.09 -25.47
N MET A 890 -23.83 -35.95 -24.78
CA MET A 890 -22.58 -35.32 -24.31
C MET A 890 -21.73 -36.29 -23.48
N PHE A 891 -22.37 -37.13 -22.66
CA PHE A 891 -21.70 -38.05 -21.73
C PHE A 891 -21.64 -39.50 -22.22
N ARG A 892 -21.95 -39.78 -23.49
CA ARG A 892 -22.05 -41.15 -24.04
C ARG A 892 -20.78 -41.99 -23.96
N THR A 893 -19.62 -41.36 -23.78
CA THR A 893 -18.31 -42.03 -23.65
C THR A 893 -17.88 -42.22 -22.20
N VAL A 894 -18.63 -41.71 -21.23
CA VAL A 894 -18.33 -41.88 -19.80
C VAL A 894 -18.58 -43.33 -19.42
N LYS A 895 -17.57 -44.00 -18.87
CA LYS A 895 -17.70 -45.33 -18.32
C LYS A 895 -18.31 -45.26 -16.92
N LEU A 896 -19.52 -45.79 -16.75
CA LEU A 896 -20.18 -45.92 -15.45
C LEU A 896 -19.90 -47.32 -14.86
N VAL A 897 -19.35 -47.35 -13.64
CA VAL A 897 -19.06 -48.58 -12.89
C VAL A 897 -19.86 -48.56 -11.60
N THR A 898 -20.81 -49.48 -11.45
CA THR A 898 -21.60 -49.67 -10.23
C THR A 898 -21.08 -50.88 -9.47
N LYS A 899 -20.85 -50.75 -8.17
CA LYS A 899 -20.35 -51.81 -7.28
C LYS A 899 -21.35 -52.19 -6.20
#